data_AF-A0A381PRN1-F1
#
_entry.id   AF-A0A381PRN1-F1
#
_cell.length_a   1.000
_cell.length_b   1.000
_cell.length_c   1.000
_cell.angle_alpha   90.00
_cell.angle_beta   90.00
_cell.angle_gamma   90.00
#
_symmetry.space_group_name_H-M   'P 1'
#
loop_
_entity.id
_entity.type
_entity.pdbx_description
1 polymer ?
#
loop_
_entity_poly.entity_id
_entity_poly.type
_entity_poly.pdbx_seq_one_letter_code
_entity_poly.pdbx_strand_id
1 'polypeptide(L)'
;MLYSLFSLILVAYLPGALVFRLPTFERERRERLAAEERVFWAIIISIAISSTIALALAWLEFYRFERLLLINGFLSGVIVALFRQGLRFEGSARLPNGTALAPIALICLGIWLYFPPAEYLMGGKDPGVYMNEGLQIAQSGSLVITDSLLASLPSESRDLFISEQPKSGTQAAHTGLRFMGYFVTDPDSGSVVGQFPHLYPIWIAIGYGLDSIDGARAIVGVWAILGVLALYFLGARLVGTIPALIGALLLSIHVIQIWYSRYPNSELVLQTVLLAGLLAFARAYVDELEFFGPVAATLLGLSMFVRFPAVLCLIAVVGAMLISTADNRRPRISFLAPFVMWQMVAGLYFFTILKPYVALPIEFVKNLTPSHIGLLVLGLLVTIFLCVSIQYKSVKIRVHSWLPTILGLVVCCGAIYAYFFRTPGGLLAPHDAFALRTYALYYLNPYGLVAALLGLVIVMRRSFWQAPALLLTTITVAFFYFYKIRIVPEHFWMARRFLPIILPMSLLFIGVVAFSGTHRTFPRERQARLRYLARFAIGLTFVALLGRQYVTASSQIMNHVEYEGLIPRLERIAETFTADDLIIVESRAASDLHVLALPLAYTYEKNVLVLSTPQPDELTFQEFIKWGHTHYQDIYFLGGGGTRLPVNTIAVEPVLSDRFQIPEYESSLNKYPTEVRFKEFDFGLYKFVPVTRERQPFVLDVGWMDDLQVVQFYAKEALSEDVTFRWSSKQSSVSIINAPPGSHQVTIWASDGGRPASEEPAYIAVSINDVKLGQALVTTGFLPYTFAIPPNVAADLGKATTQIPLFIEGNTWNPSKTLSTTDDRELGVMIDRVEIR
;
A
#
# COMPACT_ATOMS: atom_id res chain seq x y z
N MET A 1 -14.39 -25.13 -8.65
CA MET A 1 -14.26 -24.65 -10.05
C MET A 1 -15.58 -24.14 -10.65
N LEU A 2 -16.63 -24.95 -10.83
CA LEU A 2 -17.90 -24.48 -11.43
C LEU A 2 -18.57 -23.36 -10.64
N TYR A 3 -18.59 -23.45 -9.30
CA TYR A 3 -19.09 -22.38 -8.43
C TYR A 3 -18.33 -21.08 -8.64
N SER A 4 -17.00 -21.09 -8.50
CA SER A 4 -16.15 -19.89 -8.68
C SER A 4 -16.32 -19.26 -10.06
N LEU A 5 -16.44 -20.06 -11.14
CA LEU A 5 -16.68 -19.54 -12.49
C LEU A 5 -18.05 -18.87 -12.61
N PHE A 6 -19.11 -19.49 -12.07
CA PHE A 6 -20.44 -18.91 -12.06
C PHE A 6 -20.49 -17.62 -11.24
N SER A 7 -19.90 -17.62 -10.05
CA SER A 7 -19.78 -16.46 -9.19
C SER A 7 -19.02 -15.32 -9.87
N LEU A 8 -17.91 -15.62 -10.55
CA LEU A 8 -17.16 -14.64 -11.34
C LEU A 8 -18.00 -14.04 -12.47
N ILE A 9 -18.79 -14.86 -13.18
CA ILE A 9 -19.69 -14.36 -14.23
C ILE A 9 -20.74 -13.40 -13.63
N LEU A 10 -21.34 -13.73 -12.49
CA LEU A 10 -22.32 -12.88 -11.83
C LEU A 10 -21.74 -11.57 -11.30
N VAL A 11 -20.50 -11.58 -10.82
CA VAL A 11 -19.84 -10.38 -10.26
C VAL A 11 -19.22 -9.50 -11.35
N ALA A 12 -18.62 -10.09 -12.37
CA ALA A 12 -17.72 -9.39 -13.29
C ALA A 12 -18.18 -9.35 -14.75
N TYR A 13 -19.31 -9.96 -15.13
CA TYR A 13 -19.76 -9.94 -16.53
C TYR A 13 -21.27 -9.78 -16.74
N LEU A 14 -22.11 -10.59 -16.09
CA LEU A 14 -23.53 -10.72 -16.47
C LEU A 14 -24.33 -9.42 -16.27
N PRO A 15 -24.31 -8.74 -15.11
CA PRO A 15 -25.13 -7.55 -14.90
C PRO A 15 -24.82 -6.44 -15.90
N GLY A 16 -23.55 -6.15 -16.14
CA GLY A 16 -23.09 -5.14 -17.08
C GLY A 16 -23.32 -5.54 -18.53
N ALA A 17 -23.18 -6.83 -18.88
CA ALA A 17 -23.51 -7.33 -20.21
C ALA A 17 -25.01 -7.15 -20.54
N LEU A 18 -25.88 -7.27 -19.54
CA LEU A 18 -27.32 -7.05 -19.69
C LEU A 18 -27.67 -5.55 -19.74
N VAL A 19 -27.12 -4.74 -18.83
CA VAL A 19 -27.31 -3.28 -18.81
C VAL A 19 -26.83 -2.64 -20.12
N PHE A 20 -25.69 -3.09 -20.65
CA PHE A 20 -25.18 -2.63 -21.95
C PHE A 20 -26.12 -2.98 -23.12
N ARG A 21 -26.97 -4.01 -23.00
CA ARG A 21 -27.89 -4.45 -24.05
C ARG A 21 -29.32 -3.91 -23.90
N LEU A 22 -29.60 -3.09 -22.88
CA LEU A 22 -30.93 -2.52 -22.70
C LEU A 22 -31.40 -1.74 -23.95
N PRO A 23 -32.67 -1.88 -24.36
CA PRO A 23 -33.24 -1.18 -25.52
C PRO A 23 -33.61 0.27 -25.20
N THR A 24 -32.68 0.98 -24.56
CA THR A 24 -32.79 2.39 -24.18
C THR A 24 -31.59 3.17 -24.72
N PHE A 25 -31.73 4.50 -24.73
CA PHE A 25 -30.71 5.41 -25.27
C PHE A 25 -30.31 5.04 -26.72
N GLU A 26 -29.09 5.34 -27.13
CA GLU A 26 -28.60 5.15 -28.49
C GLU A 26 -28.13 3.70 -28.75
N ARG A 27 -29.01 2.72 -28.53
CA ARG A 27 -28.71 1.28 -28.67
C ARG A 27 -27.95 0.94 -29.96
N GLU A 28 -28.49 1.30 -31.11
CA GLU A 28 -27.89 0.95 -32.41
C GLU A 28 -26.44 1.46 -32.52
N ARG A 29 -26.16 2.67 -32.00
CA ARG A 29 -24.82 3.25 -32.00
C ARG A 29 -23.88 2.54 -31.03
N ARG A 30 -24.39 2.07 -29.88
CA ARG A 30 -23.63 1.23 -28.95
C ARG A 30 -23.31 -0.14 -29.54
N GLU A 31 -24.22 -0.73 -30.29
CA GLU A 31 -24.00 -2.02 -30.97
C GLU A 31 -22.94 -1.96 -32.07
N ARG A 32 -22.80 -0.79 -32.71
CA ARG A 32 -21.75 -0.52 -33.72
C ARG A 32 -20.34 -0.40 -33.14
N LEU A 33 -20.17 -0.36 -31.81
CA LEU A 33 -18.85 -0.45 -31.17
C LEU A 33 -18.20 -1.80 -31.52
N ALA A 34 -16.87 -1.83 -31.51
CA ALA A 34 -16.13 -3.05 -31.79
C ALA A 34 -16.49 -4.15 -30.77
N ALA A 35 -16.48 -5.42 -31.17
CA ALA A 35 -16.95 -6.52 -30.34
C ALA A 35 -16.16 -6.61 -29.03
N GLU A 36 -14.84 -6.47 -29.11
CA GLU A 36 -13.92 -6.44 -27.98
C GLU A 36 -14.17 -5.27 -27.03
N GLU A 37 -14.57 -4.10 -27.55
CA GLU A 37 -14.92 -2.94 -26.71
C GLU A 37 -16.27 -3.17 -26.01
N ARG A 38 -17.24 -3.82 -26.66
CA ARG A 38 -18.52 -4.17 -26.04
C ARG A 38 -18.32 -5.15 -24.88
N VAL A 39 -17.41 -6.12 -25.03
CA VAL A 39 -17.04 -7.05 -23.93
C VAL A 39 -16.34 -6.30 -22.80
N PHE A 40 -15.42 -5.40 -23.11
CA PHE A 40 -14.78 -4.54 -22.11
C PHE A 40 -15.82 -3.75 -21.31
N TRP A 41 -16.80 -3.12 -21.97
CA TRP A 41 -17.87 -2.40 -21.28
C TRP A 41 -18.78 -3.29 -20.45
N ALA A 42 -19.10 -4.49 -20.93
CA ALA A 42 -19.85 -5.47 -20.16
C ALA A 42 -19.16 -5.80 -18.82
N ILE A 43 -17.83 -5.94 -18.85
CA ILE A 43 -17.01 -6.20 -17.65
C ILE A 43 -16.97 -4.98 -16.74
N ILE A 44 -16.57 -3.82 -17.26
CA ILE A 44 -16.43 -2.58 -16.47
C ILE A 44 -17.75 -2.17 -15.80
N ILE A 45 -18.87 -2.29 -16.52
CA ILE A 45 -20.19 -1.96 -15.95
C ILE A 45 -20.57 -2.97 -14.86
N SER A 46 -20.28 -4.27 -15.04
CA SER A 46 -20.52 -5.28 -14.00
C SER A 46 -19.71 -5.01 -12.75
N ILE A 47 -18.42 -4.70 -12.92
CA ILE A 47 -17.52 -4.33 -11.82
C ILE A 47 -18.02 -3.08 -11.10
N ALA A 48 -18.48 -2.06 -11.83
CA ALA A 48 -19.05 -0.85 -11.21
C ALA A 48 -20.34 -1.14 -10.43
N ILE A 49 -21.22 -1.99 -10.96
CA ILE A 49 -22.45 -2.43 -10.28
C ILE A 49 -22.11 -3.22 -9.02
N SER A 50 -21.26 -4.24 -9.12
CA SER A 50 -20.82 -5.07 -8.00
C SER A 50 -20.10 -4.25 -6.93
N SER A 51 -19.26 -3.29 -7.34
CA SER A 51 -18.60 -2.35 -6.42
C SER A 51 -19.62 -1.54 -5.63
N THR A 52 -20.64 -1.00 -6.31
CA THR A 52 -21.68 -0.18 -5.70
C THR A 52 -22.52 -0.99 -4.71
N ILE A 53 -22.93 -2.20 -5.10
CA ILE A 53 -23.72 -3.10 -4.26
C ILE A 53 -22.91 -3.56 -3.05
N ALA A 54 -21.68 -4.00 -3.25
CA ALA A 54 -20.83 -4.49 -2.17
C ALA A 54 -20.49 -3.39 -1.16
N LEU A 55 -20.15 -2.17 -1.63
CA LEU A 55 -19.96 -1.01 -0.74
C LEU A 55 -21.23 -0.68 0.03
N ALA A 56 -22.39 -0.69 -0.61
CA ALA A 56 -23.66 -0.42 0.06
C ALA A 56 -24.00 -1.49 1.11
N LEU A 57 -23.80 -2.78 0.78
CA LEU A 57 -23.99 -3.88 1.72
C LEU A 57 -23.05 -3.76 2.92
N ALA A 58 -21.77 -3.47 2.69
CA ALA A 58 -20.78 -3.37 3.76
C ALA A 58 -21.01 -2.13 4.63
N TRP A 59 -21.42 -1.01 4.03
CA TRP A 59 -21.79 0.19 4.79
C TRP A 59 -23.00 -0.09 5.68
N LEU A 60 -23.96 -0.89 5.20
CA LEU A 60 -25.12 -1.32 6.00
C LEU A 60 -24.83 -2.55 6.88
N GLU A 61 -23.57 -2.98 7.03
CA GLU A 61 -23.17 -4.14 7.86
C GLU A 61 -23.81 -5.47 7.43
N PHE A 62 -24.22 -5.57 6.16
CA PHE A 62 -24.88 -6.73 5.58
C PHE A 62 -24.05 -7.44 4.51
N TYR A 63 -22.77 -7.10 4.34
CA TYR A 63 -21.96 -7.75 3.32
C TYR A 63 -21.76 -9.23 3.63
N ARG A 64 -22.10 -10.05 2.63
CA ARG A 64 -21.69 -11.44 2.49
C ARG A 64 -21.54 -11.70 1.01
N PHE A 65 -20.59 -12.55 0.62
CA PHE A 65 -20.34 -12.82 -0.79
C PHE A 65 -21.58 -13.37 -1.50
N GLU A 66 -22.33 -14.26 -0.84
CA GLU A 66 -23.57 -14.86 -1.37
C GLU A 66 -24.66 -13.81 -1.58
N ARG A 67 -24.76 -12.81 -0.69
CA ARG A 67 -25.75 -11.71 -0.83
C ARG A 67 -25.45 -10.86 -2.05
N LEU A 68 -24.16 -10.59 -2.32
CA LEU A 68 -23.74 -9.92 -3.55
C LEU A 68 -24.15 -10.74 -4.79
N LEU A 69 -23.89 -12.06 -4.78
CA LEU A 69 -24.28 -12.95 -5.89
C LEU A 69 -25.81 -12.97 -6.10
N LEU A 70 -26.58 -13.05 -5.02
CA LEU A 70 -28.04 -13.03 -5.05
C LEU A 70 -28.58 -11.72 -5.64
N ILE A 71 -28.08 -10.57 -5.21
CA ILE A 71 -28.53 -9.27 -5.73
C ILE A 71 -28.14 -9.12 -7.21
N ASN A 72 -26.91 -9.48 -7.59
CA ASN A 72 -26.48 -9.44 -8.99
C ASN A 72 -27.28 -10.40 -9.88
N GLY A 73 -27.56 -11.61 -9.39
CA GLY A 73 -28.39 -12.60 -10.05
C GLY A 73 -29.84 -12.13 -10.19
N PHE A 74 -30.42 -11.55 -9.13
CA PHE A 74 -31.76 -10.99 -9.13
C PHE A 74 -31.88 -9.81 -10.10
N LEU A 75 -30.95 -8.86 -10.05
CA LEU A 75 -30.90 -7.73 -10.99
C LEU A 75 -30.83 -8.22 -12.44
N SER A 76 -29.96 -9.19 -12.71
CA SER A 76 -29.82 -9.81 -14.03
C SER A 76 -31.13 -10.49 -14.46
N GLY A 77 -31.78 -11.24 -13.57
CA GLY A 77 -33.06 -11.90 -13.79
C GLY A 77 -34.19 -10.92 -14.09
N VAL A 78 -34.27 -9.80 -13.35
CA VAL A 78 -35.25 -8.73 -13.58
C VAL A 78 -35.05 -8.09 -14.95
N ILE A 79 -33.81 -7.78 -15.34
CA ILE A 79 -33.52 -7.22 -16.68
C ILE A 79 -33.96 -8.20 -17.77
N VAL A 80 -33.64 -9.49 -17.63
CA VAL A 80 -34.06 -10.52 -18.60
C VAL A 80 -35.60 -10.66 -18.63
N ALA A 81 -36.27 -10.63 -17.48
CA ALA A 81 -37.72 -10.78 -17.39
C ALA A 81 -38.47 -9.59 -18.02
N LEU A 82 -37.98 -8.37 -17.81
CA LEU A 82 -38.59 -7.13 -18.33
C LEU A 82 -38.35 -6.93 -19.83
N PHE A 83 -37.13 -7.19 -20.31
CA PHE A 83 -36.74 -6.84 -21.68
C PHE A 83 -36.70 -8.04 -22.65
N ARG A 84 -36.65 -9.28 -22.14
CA ARG A 84 -36.75 -10.54 -22.89
C ARG A 84 -35.96 -10.53 -24.20
N GLN A 85 -36.65 -10.56 -25.34
CA GLN A 85 -36.04 -10.59 -26.68
C GLN A 85 -35.36 -9.26 -27.06
N GLY A 86 -35.72 -8.16 -26.41
CA GLY A 86 -35.13 -6.84 -26.61
C GLY A 86 -33.66 -6.74 -26.20
N LEU A 87 -33.08 -7.77 -25.57
CA LEU A 87 -31.67 -7.83 -25.19
C LEU A 87 -30.79 -8.49 -26.27
N ARG A 88 -31.36 -9.13 -27.30
CA ARG A 88 -30.58 -9.72 -28.38
C ARG A 88 -30.04 -8.62 -29.28
N PHE A 89 -28.74 -8.61 -29.56
CA PHE A 89 -28.16 -7.67 -30.51
C PHE A 89 -28.91 -7.72 -31.84
N GLU A 90 -29.24 -6.54 -32.37
CA GLU A 90 -29.83 -6.43 -33.70
C GLU A 90 -28.73 -6.62 -34.77
N GLY A 91 -29.10 -6.71 -36.05
CA GLY A 91 -28.16 -6.93 -37.16
C GLY A 91 -27.07 -5.85 -37.32
N SER A 92 -27.14 -4.75 -36.55
CA SER A 92 -26.17 -3.66 -36.44
C SER A 92 -24.88 -4.01 -35.68
N ALA A 93 -24.88 -5.12 -34.92
CA ALA A 93 -23.74 -5.51 -34.11
C ALA A 93 -22.54 -5.96 -34.96
N ARG A 94 -21.39 -5.30 -34.78
CA ARG A 94 -20.15 -5.72 -35.46
C ARG A 94 -19.66 -7.06 -34.90
N LEU A 95 -19.40 -8.00 -35.81
CA LEU A 95 -18.79 -9.29 -35.46
C LEU A 95 -17.34 -9.10 -34.99
N PRO A 96 -16.82 -9.99 -34.13
CA PRO A 96 -15.40 -10.03 -33.80
C PRO A 96 -14.57 -10.13 -35.08
N ASN A 97 -13.50 -9.34 -35.15
CA ASN A 97 -12.55 -9.38 -36.26
C ASN A 97 -11.11 -9.39 -35.70
N GLY A 98 -10.11 -9.35 -36.57
CA GLY A 98 -8.70 -9.40 -36.17
C GLY A 98 -8.25 -8.34 -35.15
N THR A 99 -8.98 -7.24 -34.95
CA THR A 99 -8.69 -6.25 -33.90
C THR A 99 -8.81 -6.82 -32.49
N ALA A 100 -9.60 -7.89 -32.30
CA ALA A 100 -9.72 -8.57 -31.01
C ALA A 100 -8.42 -9.27 -30.57
N LEU A 101 -7.47 -9.52 -31.48
CA LEU A 101 -6.17 -10.12 -31.14
C LEU A 101 -5.35 -9.22 -30.20
N ALA A 102 -5.47 -7.89 -30.34
CA ALA A 102 -4.73 -6.95 -29.51
C ALA A 102 -5.10 -7.05 -28.01
N PRO A 103 -6.36 -6.90 -27.59
CA PRO A 103 -6.73 -7.07 -26.18
C PRO A 103 -6.51 -8.49 -25.68
N ILE A 104 -6.70 -9.53 -26.51
CA ILE A 104 -6.39 -10.92 -26.13
C ILE A 104 -4.90 -11.07 -25.82
N ALA A 105 -4.02 -10.55 -26.67
CA ALA A 105 -2.57 -10.59 -26.44
C ALA A 105 -2.18 -9.84 -25.16
N LEU A 106 -2.79 -8.68 -24.88
CA LEU A 106 -2.55 -7.94 -23.64
C LEU A 106 -3.02 -8.71 -22.39
N ILE A 107 -4.16 -9.42 -22.47
CA ILE A 107 -4.64 -10.30 -21.39
C ILE A 107 -3.67 -11.44 -21.16
N CYS A 108 -3.26 -12.17 -22.21
CA CYS A 108 -2.32 -13.28 -22.09
C CYS A 108 -0.97 -12.82 -21.53
N LEU A 109 -0.48 -11.66 -22.00
CA LEU A 109 0.76 -11.06 -21.50
C LEU A 109 0.63 -10.68 -20.02
N GLY A 110 -0.49 -10.07 -19.62
CA GLY A 110 -0.74 -9.73 -18.22
C GLY A 110 -0.86 -10.96 -17.32
N ILE A 111 -1.55 -12.01 -17.75
CA ILE A 111 -1.63 -13.28 -17.00
C ILE A 111 -0.22 -13.86 -16.78
N TRP A 112 0.64 -13.81 -17.79
CA TRP A 112 2.01 -14.31 -17.68
C TRP A 112 2.91 -13.45 -16.77
N LEU A 113 2.76 -12.12 -16.81
CA LEU A 113 3.65 -11.19 -16.09
C LEU A 113 3.19 -10.84 -14.67
N TYR A 114 1.89 -10.87 -14.39
CA TYR A 114 1.33 -10.30 -13.15
C TYR A 114 1.05 -11.36 -12.06
N PHE A 115 1.26 -12.62 -12.36
CA PHE A 115 1.04 -13.74 -11.43
C PHE A 115 2.33 -14.58 -11.31
N PRO A 116 2.60 -15.19 -10.13
CA PRO A 116 1.80 -15.15 -8.90
C PRO A 116 1.89 -13.81 -8.13
N PRO A 117 0.87 -13.45 -7.33
CA PRO A 117 0.89 -12.27 -6.47
C PRO A 117 1.74 -12.50 -5.21
N ALA A 118 2.18 -11.40 -4.60
CA ALA A 118 2.90 -11.41 -3.33
C ALA A 118 2.11 -12.11 -2.20
N GLU A 119 2.81 -12.61 -1.19
CA GLU A 119 2.24 -13.17 0.05
C GLU A 119 2.06 -12.08 1.11
N TYR A 120 1.54 -10.93 0.69
CA TYR A 120 1.38 -9.77 1.56
C TYR A 120 0.17 -9.93 2.48
N LEU A 121 0.42 -10.41 3.71
CA LEU A 121 -0.57 -10.51 4.77
C LEU A 121 -0.15 -9.79 6.05
N MET A 122 1.16 -9.67 6.31
CA MET A 122 1.66 -8.95 7.47
C MET A 122 1.35 -7.45 7.42
N GLY A 123 1.18 -6.86 8.60
CA GLY A 123 0.93 -5.43 8.80
C GLY A 123 2.17 -4.55 8.60
N GLY A 124 2.15 -3.37 9.22
CA GLY A 124 3.27 -2.41 9.21
C GLY A 124 3.37 -1.53 7.94
N LYS A 125 2.95 -2.04 6.77
CA LYS A 125 2.90 -1.29 5.50
C LYS A 125 1.48 -1.29 4.91
N ASP A 126 1.17 -0.29 4.06
CA ASP A 126 -0.17 -0.10 3.47
C ASP A 126 -0.82 -1.37 2.84
N PRO A 127 -0.09 -2.27 2.14
CA PRO A 127 -0.72 -3.45 1.53
C PRO A 127 -1.28 -4.43 2.55
N GLY A 128 -0.58 -4.58 3.68
CA GLY A 128 -1.05 -5.39 4.80
C GLY A 128 -2.35 -4.83 5.38
N VAL A 129 -2.47 -3.51 5.46
CA VAL A 129 -3.71 -2.85 5.87
C VAL A 129 -4.84 -3.18 4.91
N TYR A 130 -4.65 -2.97 3.60
CA TYR A 130 -5.67 -3.29 2.59
C TYR A 130 -6.10 -4.76 2.62
N MET A 131 -5.13 -5.69 2.76
CA MET A 131 -5.41 -7.12 2.79
C MET A 131 -6.27 -7.50 4.00
N ASN A 132 -5.82 -7.14 5.20
CA ASN A 132 -6.54 -7.46 6.43
C ASN A 132 -7.90 -6.74 6.50
N GLU A 133 -8.02 -5.55 5.95
CA GLU A 133 -9.29 -4.81 5.92
C GLU A 133 -10.29 -5.50 4.98
N GLY A 134 -9.84 -5.99 3.82
CA GLY A 134 -10.69 -6.77 2.92
C GLY A 134 -11.13 -8.11 3.51
N LEU A 135 -10.24 -8.80 4.22
CA LEU A 135 -10.56 -10.05 4.91
C LEU A 135 -11.54 -9.81 6.06
N GLN A 136 -11.36 -8.74 6.83
CA GLN A 136 -12.31 -8.31 7.85
C GLN A 136 -13.67 -7.96 7.29
N ILE A 137 -13.77 -7.28 6.13
CA ILE A 137 -15.05 -7.05 5.47
C ILE A 137 -15.70 -8.39 5.07
N ALA A 138 -14.91 -9.36 4.59
CA ALA A 138 -15.43 -10.67 4.22
C ALA A 138 -15.98 -11.47 5.41
N GLN A 139 -15.33 -11.36 6.56
CA GLN A 139 -15.71 -12.06 7.80
C GLN A 139 -16.85 -11.35 8.55
N SER A 140 -16.71 -10.04 8.78
CA SER A 140 -17.64 -9.24 9.60
C SER A 140 -18.84 -8.71 8.81
N GLY A 141 -18.68 -8.50 7.50
CA GLY A 141 -19.70 -7.90 6.64
C GLY A 141 -19.84 -6.38 6.77
N SER A 142 -18.90 -5.70 7.45
CA SER A 142 -18.96 -4.26 7.75
C SER A 142 -17.72 -3.51 7.25
N LEU A 143 -17.88 -2.20 6.97
CA LEU A 143 -16.77 -1.28 6.72
C LEU A 143 -16.07 -0.81 8.02
N VAL A 144 -16.78 -0.83 9.15
CA VAL A 144 -16.23 -0.50 10.47
C VAL A 144 -16.12 -1.79 11.27
N ILE A 145 -14.92 -2.08 11.75
CA ILE A 145 -14.62 -3.26 12.53
C ILE A 145 -15.13 -3.04 13.95
N THR A 146 -15.87 -4.02 14.47
CA THR A 146 -16.26 -4.08 15.88
C THR A 146 -15.31 -5.05 16.59
N ASP A 147 -14.23 -4.54 17.17
CA ASP A 147 -13.23 -5.31 17.90
C ASP A 147 -13.71 -5.59 19.34
N SER A 148 -14.22 -6.80 19.56
CA SER A 148 -14.75 -7.24 20.87
C SER A 148 -13.68 -7.32 21.95
N LEU A 149 -12.44 -7.64 21.59
CA LEU A 149 -11.30 -7.65 22.51
C LEU A 149 -10.99 -6.22 22.98
N LEU A 150 -11.00 -5.25 22.06
CA LEU A 150 -10.81 -3.85 22.42
C LEU A 150 -11.95 -3.32 23.32
N ALA A 151 -13.20 -3.67 23.00
CA ALA A 151 -14.37 -3.26 23.78
C ALA A 151 -14.37 -3.85 25.20
N SER A 152 -13.84 -5.05 25.39
CA SER A 152 -13.78 -5.72 26.70
C SER A 152 -12.65 -5.22 27.61
N LEU A 153 -11.67 -4.49 27.05
CA LEU A 153 -10.52 -3.99 27.83
C LEU A 153 -10.98 -3.02 28.95
N PRO A 154 -10.50 -3.24 30.20
CA PRO A 154 -10.66 -2.26 31.27
C PRO A 154 -10.13 -0.89 30.84
N SER A 155 -10.87 0.18 31.16
CA SER A 155 -10.54 1.54 30.73
C SER A 155 -9.12 1.97 31.14
N GLU A 156 -8.67 1.54 32.33
CA GLU A 156 -7.34 1.83 32.89
C GLU A 156 -6.21 1.12 32.13
N SER A 157 -6.51 -0.02 31.49
CA SER A 157 -5.52 -0.82 30.75
C SER A 157 -5.38 -0.43 29.27
N ARG A 158 -6.26 0.44 28.75
CA ARG A 158 -6.32 0.74 27.31
C ARG A 158 -5.04 1.38 26.79
N ASP A 159 -4.40 2.22 27.58
CA ASP A 159 -3.15 2.90 27.20
C ASP A 159 -1.97 1.93 27.02
N LEU A 160 -2.07 0.71 27.57
CA LEU A 160 -1.10 -0.35 27.32
C LEU A 160 -1.12 -0.85 25.87
N PHE A 161 -2.27 -0.73 25.17
CA PHE A 161 -2.49 -1.37 23.86
C PHE A 161 -2.95 -0.41 22.76
N ILE A 162 -3.46 0.76 23.15
CA ILE A 162 -3.78 1.85 22.25
C ILE A 162 -2.65 2.86 22.34
N SER A 163 -1.86 2.98 21.27
CA SER A 163 -0.81 4.01 21.23
C SER A 163 -1.43 5.41 21.33
N GLU A 164 -1.06 6.18 22.36
CA GLU A 164 -1.49 7.57 22.53
C GLU A 164 -1.00 8.44 21.35
N GLN A 165 -1.91 9.17 20.73
CA GLN A 165 -1.55 10.31 19.87
C GLN A 165 -1.29 11.54 20.76
N PRO A 166 -0.39 12.47 20.36
CA PRO A 166 -0.27 13.78 20.99
C PRO A 166 -1.62 14.48 21.20
N LYS A 167 -1.85 14.98 22.43
CA LYS A 167 -3.12 15.57 22.90
C LYS A 167 -3.55 16.89 22.21
N SER A 168 -2.93 17.28 21.09
CA SER A 168 -3.25 18.56 20.40
C SER A 168 -3.22 18.47 18.87
N GLY A 169 -4.21 19.07 18.22
CA GLY A 169 -4.25 19.30 16.77
C GLY A 169 -5.06 18.27 15.98
N THR A 170 -4.57 17.91 14.79
CA THR A 170 -5.16 17.04 13.74
C THR A 170 -5.63 15.64 14.19
N GLN A 171 -5.41 15.29 15.46
CA GLN A 171 -5.47 13.93 15.99
C GLN A 171 -6.73 13.65 16.85
N ALA A 172 -7.65 14.62 17.00
CA ALA A 172 -8.94 14.40 17.68
C ALA A 172 -9.97 13.58 16.88
N ALA A 173 -9.58 13.03 15.72
CA ALA A 173 -10.49 12.24 14.86
C ALA A 173 -10.53 10.76 15.26
N HIS A 174 -9.59 10.29 16.08
CA HIS A 174 -9.51 8.93 16.63
C HIS A 174 -8.74 8.96 17.96
N THR A 175 -8.93 7.97 18.82
CA THR A 175 -8.30 7.90 20.16
C THR A 175 -6.84 7.46 20.08
N GLY A 176 -6.50 6.60 19.13
CA GLY A 176 -5.16 6.08 18.93
C GLY A 176 -5.12 5.03 17.83
N LEU A 177 -4.06 4.22 17.78
CA LEU A 177 -3.94 3.12 16.83
C LEU A 177 -4.07 1.77 17.54
N ARG A 178 -4.91 0.89 16.96
CA ARG A 178 -5.05 -0.52 17.37
C ARG A 178 -3.95 -1.39 16.79
N PHE A 179 -3.63 -1.13 15.52
CA PHE A 179 -2.48 -1.62 14.76
C PHE A 179 -2.01 -0.49 13.85
N MET A 180 -0.81 -0.60 13.27
CA MET A 180 -0.41 0.32 12.21
C MET A 180 -1.44 0.30 11.07
N GLY A 181 -2.04 1.46 10.77
CA GLY A 181 -3.06 1.61 9.74
C GLY A 181 -4.50 1.31 10.19
N TYR A 182 -4.75 1.12 11.48
CA TYR A 182 -6.09 0.90 12.05
C TYR A 182 -6.38 1.88 13.18
N PHE A 183 -7.34 2.78 12.95
CA PHE A 183 -7.71 3.86 13.86
C PHE A 183 -8.81 3.41 14.82
N VAL A 184 -8.59 3.61 16.12
CA VAL A 184 -9.63 3.42 17.14
C VAL A 184 -10.51 4.67 17.15
N THR A 185 -11.76 4.55 16.68
CA THR A 185 -12.72 5.67 16.65
C THR A 185 -13.52 5.79 17.93
N ASP A 186 -13.86 4.65 18.54
CA ASP A 186 -14.52 4.58 19.83
C ASP A 186 -14.05 3.31 20.57
N PRO A 187 -13.26 3.44 21.65
CA PRO A 187 -12.76 2.29 22.40
C PRO A 187 -13.82 1.58 23.23
N ASP A 188 -14.91 2.25 23.64
CA ASP A 188 -15.96 1.63 24.47
C ASP A 188 -16.82 0.65 23.67
N SER A 189 -17.11 0.98 22.41
CA SER A 189 -17.81 0.08 21.48
C SER A 189 -16.86 -0.82 20.68
N GLY A 190 -15.54 -0.67 20.84
CA GLY A 190 -14.55 -1.39 20.05
C GLY A 190 -14.52 -1.00 18.57
N SER A 191 -15.01 0.20 18.22
CA SER A 191 -15.11 0.65 16.82
C SER A 191 -13.75 1.03 16.24
N VAL A 192 -13.27 0.24 15.28
CA VAL A 192 -11.99 0.42 14.59
C VAL A 192 -12.23 0.56 13.09
N VAL A 193 -11.51 1.47 12.44
CA VAL A 193 -11.58 1.63 10.98
C VAL A 193 -10.18 1.58 10.37
N GLY A 194 -10.05 0.92 9.22
CA GLY A 194 -8.81 0.92 8.45
C GLY A 194 -8.48 2.32 7.93
N GLN A 195 -7.22 2.52 7.59
CA GLN A 195 -6.71 3.84 7.20
C GLN A 195 -7.24 4.30 5.84
N PHE A 196 -7.61 3.38 4.95
CA PHE A 196 -7.78 3.68 3.53
C PHE A 196 -9.23 3.58 3.06
N PRO A 197 -9.58 4.19 1.91
CA PRO A 197 -10.90 4.02 1.32
C PRO A 197 -11.20 2.59 0.87
N HIS A 198 -12.45 2.17 1.10
CA HIS A 198 -12.83 0.75 1.09
C HIS A 198 -13.10 0.12 -0.28
N LEU A 199 -12.97 0.82 -1.42
CA LEU A 199 -13.26 0.17 -2.71
C LEU A 199 -12.29 -0.97 -3.01
N TYR A 200 -11.00 -0.80 -2.74
CA TYR A 200 -10.04 -1.87 -2.95
C TYR A 200 -10.18 -3.01 -1.92
N PRO A 201 -10.30 -2.74 -0.61
CA PRO A 201 -10.68 -3.76 0.39
C PRO A 201 -11.93 -4.57 0.03
N ILE A 202 -12.98 -3.95 -0.52
CA ILE A 202 -14.17 -4.66 -0.99
C ILE A 202 -13.84 -5.68 -2.08
N TRP A 203 -12.94 -5.35 -3.00
CA TRP A 203 -12.52 -6.30 -4.04
C TRP A 203 -11.63 -7.41 -3.51
N ILE A 204 -10.86 -7.16 -2.45
CA ILE A 204 -10.16 -8.20 -1.69
C ILE A 204 -11.20 -9.14 -1.03
N ALA A 205 -12.26 -8.60 -0.41
CA ALA A 205 -13.35 -9.38 0.17
C ALA A 205 -14.10 -10.23 -0.87
N ILE A 206 -14.34 -9.68 -2.07
CA ILE A 206 -14.92 -10.41 -3.20
C ILE A 206 -13.96 -11.52 -3.67
N GLY A 207 -12.66 -11.23 -3.76
CA GLY A 207 -11.63 -12.21 -4.08
C GLY A 207 -11.60 -13.36 -3.07
N TYR A 208 -11.70 -13.05 -1.78
CA TYR A 208 -11.80 -14.03 -0.71
C TYR A 208 -13.02 -14.95 -0.87
N GLY A 209 -14.19 -14.40 -1.24
CA GLY A 209 -15.38 -15.21 -1.52
C GLY A 209 -15.26 -16.11 -2.77
N LEU A 210 -14.37 -15.77 -3.72
CA LEU A 210 -14.15 -16.55 -4.95
C LEU A 210 -13.21 -17.74 -4.75
N ASP A 211 -12.11 -17.52 -4.02
CA ASP A 211 -11.01 -18.49 -3.89
C ASP A 211 -10.16 -18.27 -2.62
N SER A 212 -10.79 -17.88 -1.50
CA SER A 212 -10.12 -17.64 -0.20
C SER A 212 -8.94 -16.66 -0.32
N ILE A 213 -7.90 -16.83 0.50
CA ILE A 213 -6.72 -15.95 0.55
C ILE A 213 -6.05 -15.82 -0.82
N ASP A 214 -6.01 -16.87 -1.63
CA ASP A 214 -5.42 -16.81 -2.98
C ASP A 214 -6.23 -15.92 -3.92
N GLY A 215 -7.56 -16.00 -3.87
CA GLY A 215 -8.46 -15.10 -4.60
C GLY A 215 -8.32 -13.64 -4.14
N ALA A 216 -8.16 -13.41 -2.84
CA ALA A 216 -7.93 -12.09 -2.25
C ALA A 216 -6.62 -11.45 -2.74
N ARG A 217 -5.55 -12.24 -2.86
CA ARG A 217 -4.25 -11.82 -3.41
C ARG A 217 -4.27 -11.61 -4.91
N ALA A 218 -4.98 -12.45 -5.66
CA ALA A 218 -4.99 -12.43 -7.13
C ALA A 218 -5.70 -11.20 -7.72
N ILE A 219 -6.58 -10.54 -6.96
CA ILE A 219 -7.46 -9.49 -7.50
C ILE A 219 -6.69 -8.27 -8.04
N VAL A 220 -5.53 -7.94 -7.46
CA VAL A 220 -4.71 -6.82 -7.90
C VAL A 220 -4.15 -7.02 -9.33
N GLY A 221 -3.79 -8.26 -9.68
CA GLY A 221 -3.36 -8.62 -11.02
C GLY A 221 -4.48 -8.48 -12.05
N VAL A 222 -5.73 -8.81 -11.67
CA VAL A 222 -6.90 -8.60 -12.52
C VAL A 222 -7.13 -7.11 -12.79
N TRP A 223 -7.06 -6.27 -11.75
CA TRP A 223 -7.12 -4.82 -11.90
C TRP A 223 -6.00 -4.27 -12.78
N ALA A 224 -4.78 -4.82 -12.71
CA ALA A 224 -3.70 -4.43 -13.61
C ALA A 224 -4.04 -4.69 -15.08
N ILE A 225 -4.58 -5.86 -15.41
CA ILE A 225 -5.01 -6.21 -16.78
C ILE A 225 -6.09 -5.24 -17.27
N LEU A 226 -7.11 -5.00 -16.44
CA LEU A 226 -8.19 -4.06 -16.78
C LEU A 226 -7.68 -2.64 -16.97
N GLY A 227 -6.69 -2.20 -16.21
CA GLY A 227 -6.05 -0.89 -16.35
C GLY A 227 -5.30 -0.74 -17.67
N VAL A 228 -4.59 -1.79 -18.10
CA VAL A 228 -3.94 -1.84 -19.43
C VAL A 228 -4.97 -1.82 -20.55
N LEU A 229 -6.05 -2.60 -20.43
CA LEU A 229 -7.14 -2.61 -21.41
C LEU A 229 -7.85 -1.26 -21.48
N ALA A 230 -8.09 -0.60 -20.33
CA ALA A 230 -8.65 0.74 -20.28
C ALA A 230 -7.77 1.75 -21.02
N LEU A 231 -6.43 1.69 -20.83
CA LEU A 231 -5.49 2.50 -21.59
C LEU A 231 -5.59 2.21 -23.10
N TYR A 232 -5.64 0.93 -23.49
CA TYR A 232 -5.74 0.52 -24.89
C TYR A 232 -7.02 1.07 -25.54
N PHE A 233 -8.20 0.86 -24.96
CA PHE A 233 -9.45 1.34 -25.56
C PHE A 233 -9.54 2.87 -25.58
N LEU A 234 -9.07 3.53 -24.52
CA LEU A 234 -8.98 4.99 -24.46
C LEU A 234 -8.05 5.55 -25.54
N GLY A 235 -6.85 4.98 -25.66
CA GLY A 235 -5.87 5.34 -26.69
C GLY A 235 -6.39 5.04 -28.09
N ALA A 236 -7.06 3.89 -28.30
CA ALA A 236 -7.58 3.47 -29.59
C ALA A 236 -8.62 4.47 -30.11
N ARG A 237 -9.47 4.98 -29.20
CA ARG A 237 -10.41 6.06 -29.49
C ARG A 237 -9.70 7.39 -29.79
N LEU A 238 -8.70 7.77 -28.98
CA LEU A 238 -8.09 9.10 -29.05
C LEU A 238 -7.11 9.28 -30.22
N VAL A 239 -6.22 8.30 -30.42
CA VAL A 239 -5.06 8.39 -31.32
C VAL A 239 -4.95 7.23 -32.30
N GLY A 240 -5.81 6.21 -32.19
CA GLY A 240 -5.83 5.03 -33.05
C GLY A 240 -5.20 3.79 -32.41
N THR A 241 -5.46 2.63 -33.01
CA THR A 241 -5.16 1.31 -32.43
C THR A 241 -3.67 1.01 -32.29
N ILE A 242 -2.82 1.44 -33.25
CA ILE A 242 -1.38 1.17 -33.20
C ILE A 242 -0.70 1.91 -32.05
N PRO A 243 -0.78 3.26 -31.93
CA PRO A 243 -0.20 3.96 -30.79
C PRO A 243 -0.73 3.45 -29.45
N ALA A 244 -2.02 3.11 -29.39
CA ALA A 244 -2.65 2.58 -28.19
C ALA A 244 -2.12 1.21 -27.79
N LEU A 245 -1.98 0.29 -28.75
CA LEU A 245 -1.40 -1.02 -28.51
C LEU A 245 0.04 -0.90 -28.03
N ILE A 246 0.83 -0.02 -28.63
CA ILE A 246 2.22 0.20 -28.24
C ILE A 246 2.32 0.78 -26.83
N GLY A 247 1.52 1.80 -26.51
CA GLY A 247 1.47 2.35 -25.15
C GLY A 247 1.06 1.30 -24.11
N ALA A 248 0.06 0.47 -24.43
CA ALA A 248 -0.40 -0.62 -23.57
C ALA A 248 0.62 -1.76 -23.42
N LEU A 249 1.33 -2.14 -24.49
CA LEU A 249 2.41 -3.14 -24.45
C LEU A 249 3.58 -2.64 -23.61
N LEU A 250 4.03 -1.40 -23.84
CA LEU A 250 5.09 -0.79 -23.03
C LEU A 250 4.69 -0.72 -21.56
N LEU A 251 3.43 -0.39 -21.26
CA LEU A 251 2.92 -0.38 -19.88
C LEU A 251 2.94 -1.78 -19.28
N SER A 252 2.53 -2.80 -20.04
CA SER A 252 2.43 -4.18 -19.56
C SER A 252 3.77 -4.77 -19.14
N ILE A 253 4.84 -4.41 -19.85
CA ILE A 253 6.21 -4.85 -19.56
C ILE A 253 6.98 -3.89 -18.64
N HIS A 254 6.32 -2.85 -18.13
CA HIS A 254 6.97 -1.84 -17.32
C HIS A 254 7.09 -2.31 -15.86
N VAL A 255 8.28 -2.15 -15.28
CA VAL A 255 8.60 -2.60 -13.91
C VAL A 255 7.62 -2.11 -12.83
N ILE A 256 7.20 -0.84 -12.88
CA ILE A 256 6.16 -0.30 -11.99
C ILE A 256 4.84 -1.06 -12.15
N GLN A 257 4.39 -1.30 -13.38
CA GLN A 257 3.12 -2.01 -13.62
C GLN A 257 3.21 -3.45 -13.09
N ILE A 258 4.31 -4.15 -13.36
CA ILE A 258 4.54 -5.54 -12.92
C ILE A 258 4.63 -5.62 -11.39
N TRP A 259 5.45 -4.77 -10.76
CA TRP A 259 5.59 -4.73 -9.30
C TRP A 259 4.22 -4.53 -8.62
N TYR A 260 3.50 -3.47 -9.01
CA TYR A 260 2.21 -3.17 -8.41
C TYR A 260 1.12 -4.16 -8.82
N SER A 261 1.25 -4.89 -9.93
CA SER A 261 0.30 -5.95 -10.28
C SER A 261 0.34 -7.17 -9.36
N ARG A 262 1.43 -7.34 -8.61
CA ARG A 262 1.63 -8.43 -7.63
C ARG A 262 1.50 -7.95 -6.18
N TYR A 263 1.58 -6.64 -5.95
CA TYR A 263 1.64 -6.00 -4.63
C TYR A 263 0.28 -5.38 -4.28
N PRO A 264 -0.40 -5.72 -3.16
CA PRO A 264 -1.74 -5.20 -2.90
C PRO A 264 -1.78 -3.67 -2.79
N ASN A 265 -2.50 -3.01 -3.70
CA ASN A 265 -2.54 -1.55 -3.76
C ASN A 265 -3.81 -1.04 -4.44
N SER A 266 -4.20 0.19 -4.08
CA SER A 266 -5.36 0.85 -4.70
C SER A 266 -5.01 1.68 -5.95
N GLU A 267 -3.73 1.80 -6.34
CA GLU A 267 -3.29 2.53 -7.54
C GLU A 267 -3.85 1.90 -8.82
N LEU A 268 -3.83 0.58 -8.93
CA LEU A 268 -4.29 -0.14 -10.11
C LEU A 268 -5.81 -0.11 -10.26
N VAL A 269 -6.52 -0.12 -9.13
CA VAL A 269 -7.97 0.13 -9.10
C VAL A 269 -8.25 1.54 -9.59
N LEU A 270 -7.51 2.54 -9.09
CA LEU A 270 -7.66 3.92 -9.57
C LEU A 270 -7.34 4.02 -11.06
N GLN A 271 -6.24 3.43 -11.53
CA GLN A 271 -5.85 3.42 -12.95
C GLN A 271 -7.00 2.94 -13.84
N THR A 272 -7.58 1.79 -13.49
CA THR A 272 -8.67 1.19 -14.27
C THR A 272 -9.93 2.04 -14.24
N VAL A 273 -10.41 2.37 -13.03
CA VAL A 273 -11.67 3.11 -12.84
C VAL A 273 -11.57 4.50 -13.44
N LEU A 274 -10.43 5.18 -13.29
CA LEU A 274 -10.19 6.51 -13.84
C LEU A 274 -10.09 6.48 -15.36
N LEU A 275 -9.27 5.61 -15.96
CA LEU A 275 -9.12 5.55 -17.42
C LEU A 275 -10.43 5.12 -18.12
N ALA A 276 -11.13 4.13 -17.55
CA ALA A 276 -12.44 3.72 -18.04
C ALA A 276 -13.51 4.82 -17.85
N GLY A 277 -13.48 5.53 -16.72
CA GLY A 277 -14.36 6.67 -16.44
C GLY A 277 -14.13 7.83 -17.41
N LEU A 278 -12.87 8.14 -17.73
CA LEU A 278 -12.49 9.16 -18.71
C LEU A 278 -12.86 8.74 -20.14
N LEU A 279 -12.75 7.45 -20.47
CA LEU A 279 -13.25 6.91 -21.74
C LEU A 279 -14.77 7.03 -21.82
N ALA A 280 -15.51 6.63 -20.78
CA ALA A 280 -16.97 6.76 -20.72
C ALA A 280 -17.39 8.23 -20.82
N PHE A 281 -16.68 9.14 -20.14
CA PHE A 281 -16.93 10.57 -20.23
C PHE A 281 -16.76 11.06 -21.68
N ALA A 282 -15.71 10.63 -22.37
CA ALA A 282 -15.51 10.98 -23.77
C ALA A 282 -16.59 10.38 -24.67
N ARG A 283 -17.04 9.14 -24.44
CA ARG A 283 -18.19 8.55 -25.16
C ARG A 283 -19.47 9.37 -24.95
N ALA A 284 -19.72 9.82 -23.72
CA ALA A 284 -20.92 10.59 -23.38
C ALA A 284 -20.89 12.01 -23.96
N TYR A 285 -19.79 12.73 -23.77
CA TYR A 285 -19.71 14.16 -24.08
C TYR A 285 -19.23 14.47 -25.49
N VAL A 286 -18.37 13.64 -26.06
CA VAL A 286 -17.74 13.89 -27.37
C VAL A 286 -18.39 13.04 -28.46
N ASP A 287 -18.59 11.74 -28.21
CA ASP A 287 -19.25 10.85 -29.18
C ASP A 287 -20.77 10.94 -29.07
N GLU A 288 -21.30 11.70 -28.12
CA GLU A 288 -22.74 11.91 -27.92
C GLU A 288 -23.53 10.61 -27.70
N LEU A 289 -22.99 9.69 -26.89
CA LEU A 289 -23.67 8.47 -26.44
C LEU A 289 -24.12 8.64 -24.98
N GLU A 290 -25.34 9.12 -24.76
CA GLU A 290 -25.84 9.51 -23.44
C GLU A 290 -25.85 8.38 -22.42
N PHE A 291 -25.98 7.12 -22.87
CA PHE A 291 -25.83 5.94 -22.02
C PHE A 291 -24.56 5.95 -21.16
N PHE A 292 -23.45 6.50 -21.68
CA PHE A 292 -22.20 6.54 -20.95
C PHE A 292 -22.13 7.67 -19.91
N GLY A 293 -23.11 8.58 -19.87
CA GLY A 293 -23.16 9.65 -18.86
C GLY A 293 -23.20 9.10 -17.43
N PRO A 294 -24.20 8.26 -17.08
CA PRO A 294 -24.25 7.61 -15.78
C PRO A 294 -23.08 6.66 -15.53
N VAL A 295 -22.60 5.95 -16.56
CA VAL A 295 -21.43 5.05 -16.45
C VAL A 295 -20.17 5.85 -16.06
N ALA A 296 -19.92 6.98 -16.73
CA ALA A 296 -18.81 7.86 -16.43
C ALA A 296 -18.94 8.46 -15.03
N ALA A 297 -20.13 8.94 -14.66
CA ALA A 297 -20.40 9.49 -13.34
C ALA A 297 -20.16 8.45 -12.23
N THR A 298 -20.60 7.22 -12.42
CA THR A 298 -20.38 6.12 -11.47
C THR A 298 -18.91 5.74 -11.34
N LEU A 299 -18.18 5.57 -12.45
CA LEU A 299 -16.75 5.25 -12.39
C LEU A 299 -15.95 6.39 -11.72
N LEU A 300 -16.20 7.64 -12.13
CA LEU A 300 -15.55 8.79 -11.51
C LEU A 300 -15.95 8.97 -10.04
N GLY A 301 -17.21 8.71 -9.68
CA GLY A 301 -17.67 8.69 -8.29
C GLY A 301 -16.97 7.63 -7.45
N LEU A 302 -16.93 6.39 -7.94
CA LEU A 302 -16.24 5.26 -7.31
C LEU A 302 -14.75 5.53 -7.09
N SER A 303 -14.10 6.35 -7.93
CA SER A 303 -12.69 6.72 -7.73
C SER A 303 -12.40 7.41 -6.39
N MET A 304 -13.39 8.09 -5.78
CA MET A 304 -13.27 8.67 -4.44
C MET A 304 -13.21 7.59 -3.35
N PHE A 305 -13.87 6.46 -3.56
CA PHE A 305 -13.82 5.29 -2.66
C PHE A 305 -12.56 4.45 -2.85
N VAL A 306 -11.73 4.77 -3.87
CA VAL A 306 -10.39 4.18 -4.04
C VAL A 306 -9.36 4.97 -3.23
N ARG A 307 -9.36 6.31 -3.37
CA ARG A 307 -8.38 7.20 -2.72
C ARG A 307 -8.75 8.67 -2.87
N PHE A 308 -8.43 9.47 -1.85
CA PHE A 308 -8.73 10.92 -1.85
C PHE A 308 -8.11 11.72 -3.02
N PRO A 309 -6.86 11.47 -3.48
CA PRO A 309 -6.27 12.23 -4.59
C PRO A 309 -7.06 12.18 -5.90
N ALA A 310 -8.02 11.25 -6.04
CA ALA A 310 -8.95 11.24 -7.15
C ALA A 310 -9.73 12.56 -7.30
N VAL A 311 -9.92 13.33 -6.22
CA VAL A 311 -10.55 14.66 -6.24
C VAL A 311 -9.90 15.61 -7.26
N LEU A 312 -8.57 15.52 -7.47
CA LEU A 312 -7.86 16.32 -8.47
C LEU A 312 -8.30 15.97 -9.89
N CYS A 313 -8.55 14.69 -10.14
CA CYS A 313 -9.05 14.19 -11.42
C CYS A 313 -10.48 14.68 -11.65
N LEU A 314 -11.32 14.65 -10.61
CA LEU A 314 -12.71 15.14 -10.69
C LEU A 314 -12.76 16.64 -10.98
N ILE A 315 -11.91 17.44 -10.33
CA ILE A 315 -11.77 18.87 -10.62
C ILE A 315 -11.35 19.08 -12.08
N ALA A 316 -10.41 18.28 -12.59
CA ALA A 316 -9.99 18.36 -13.98
C ALA A 316 -11.11 17.97 -14.97
N VAL A 317 -11.95 16.98 -14.65
CA VAL A 317 -13.12 16.60 -15.44
C VAL A 317 -14.16 17.72 -15.47
N VAL A 318 -14.45 18.35 -14.32
CA VAL A 318 -15.36 19.50 -14.23
C VAL A 318 -14.81 20.67 -15.05
N GLY A 319 -13.51 20.98 -14.91
CA GLY A 319 -12.84 22.00 -15.73
C GLY A 319 -12.93 21.70 -17.22
N ALA A 320 -12.75 20.44 -17.63
CA ALA A 320 -12.91 20.02 -19.02
C ALA A 320 -14.34 20.18 -19.52
N MET A 321 -15.34 19.86 -18.69
CA MET A 321 -16.75 20.06 -19.02
C MET A 321 -17.06 21.55 -19.25
N LEU A 322 -16.56 22.42 -18.38
CA LEU A 322 -16.75 23.87 -18.50
C LEU A 322 -16.07 24.43 -19.76
N ILE A 323 -14.82 24.04 -20.02
CA ILE A 323 -14.05 24.50 -21.20
C ILE A 323 -14.65 23.96 -22.50
N SER A 324 -15.29 22.78 -22.48
CA SER A 324 -15.92 22.17 -23.66
C SER A 324 -17.10 22.99 -24.21
N THR A 325 -17.61 23.97 -23.46
CA THR A 325 -18.58 24.94 -23.98
C THR A 325 -18.00 25.80 -25.13
N ALA A 326 -16.67 25.98 -25.19
CA ALA A 326 -16.00 26.58 -26.34
C ALA A 326 -16.15 25.77 -27.63
N ASP A 327 -16.43 24.47 -27.53
CA ASP A 327 -16.66 23.57 -28.66
C ASP A 327 -18.16 23.28 -28.87
N ASN A 328 -19.04 24.20 -28.42
CA ASN A 328 -20.51 24.05 -28.45
C ASN A 328 -21.08 22.90 -27.61
N ARG A 329 -20.27 22.24 -26.76
CA ARG A 329 -20.76 21.13 -25.95
C ARG A 329 -21.34 21.63 -24.64
N ARG A 330 -22.54 21.17 -24.31
CA ARG A 330 -23.24 21.55 -23.09
C ARG A 330 -23.08 20.48 -22.00
N PRO A 331 -23.04 20.86 -20.71
CA PRO A 331 -23.19 19.92 -19.61
C PRO A 331 -24.44 19.05 -19.81
N ARG A 332 -24.29 17.72 -19.70
CA ARG A 332 -25.39 16.78 -19.87
C ARG A 332 -25.94 16.36 -18.52
N ILE A 333 -27.26 16.39 -18.36
CA ILE A 333 -27.91 15.99 -17.10
C ILE A 333 -27.69 14.52 -16.78
N SER A 334 -27.58 13.67 -17.82
CA SER A 334 -27.30 12.23 -17.69
C SER A 334 -25.96 11.93 -17.02
N PHE A 335 -25.00 12.85 -17.08
CA PHE A 335 -23.77 12.77 -16.30
C PHE A 335 -23.87 13.58 -14.99
N LEU A 336 -24.32 14.83 -15.07
CA LEU A 336 -24.26 15.76 -13.94
C LEU A 336 -25.07 15.29 -12.73
N ALA A 337 -26.29 14.79 -12.94
CA ALA A 337 -27.15 14.33 -11.85
C ALA A 337 -26.53 13.13 -11.08
N PRO A 338 -26.14 12.01 -11.72
CA PRO A 338 -25.47 10.93 -11.01
C PRO A 338 -24.10 11.34 -10.47
N PHE A 339 -23.38 12.25 -11.15
CA PHE A 339 -22.09 12.72 -10.65
C PHE A 339 -22.24 13.46 -9.32
N VAL A 340 -23.16 14.44 -9.24
CA VAL A 340 -23.45 15.17 -8.00
C VAL A 340 -23.92 14.23 -6.90
N MET A 341 -24.79 13.27 -7.22
CA MET A 341 -25.23 12.24 -6.27
C MET A 341 -24.03 11.47 -5.71
N TRP A 342 -23.13 10.98 -6.56
CA TRP A 342 -21.92 10.29 -6.11
C TRP A 342 -21.01 11.16 -5.24
N GLN A 343 -20.87 12.45 -5.56
CA GLN A 343 -20.10 13.37 -4.72
C GLN A 343 -20.74 13.57 -3.35
N MET A 344 -22.08 13.61 -3.26
CA MET A 344 -22.78 13.68 -1.98
C MET A 344 -22.59 12.40 -1.16
N VAL A 345 -22.71 11.23 -1.80
CA VAL A 345 -22.50 9.93 -1.13
C VAL A 345 -21.05 9.77 -0.65
N ALA A 346 -20.07 10.15 -1.48
CA ALA A 346 -18.66 10.15 -1.08
C ALA A 346 -18.41 11.12 0.09
N GLY A 347 -19.02 12.32 0.06
CA GLY A 347 -18.96 13.27 1.17
C GLY A 347 -19.49 12.65 2.46
N LEU A 348 -20.70 12.09 2.43
CA LEU A 348 -21.29 11.40 3.58
C LEU A 348 -20.35 10.32 4.11
N TYR A 349 -19.87 9.44 3.24
CA TYR A 349 -18.93 8.36 3.58
C TYR A 349 -17.67 8.86 4.32
N PHE A 350 -17.03 9.93 3.83
CA PHE A 350 -15.83 10.47 4.49
C PHE A 350 -16.13 11.14 5.83
N PHE A 351 -17.33 11.69 6.02
CA PHE A 351 -17.70 12.32 7.29
C PHE A 351 -18.24 11.33 8.33
N THR A 352 -18.80 10.19 7.90
CA THR A 352 -19.40 9.19 8.80
C THR A 352 -18.51 7.99 9.05
N ILE A 353 -17.90 7.41 8.02
CA ILE A 353 -17.11 6.17 8.12
C ILE A 353 -15.63 6.48 8.22
N LEU A 354 -15.09 7.27 7.29
CA LEU A 354 -13.65 7.43 7.12
C LEU A 354 -13.15 8.83 7.54
N LYS A 355 -13.69 9.35 8.65
CA LYS A 355 -13.34 10.67 9.20
C LYS A 355 -11.85 10.83 9.54
N PRO A 356 -11.17 9.83 10.16
CA PRO A 356 -9.73 9.92 10.44
C PRO A 356 -8.88 10.21 9.20
N TYR A 357 -9.24 9.62 8.06
CA TYR A 357 -8.49 9.76 6.81
C TYR A 357 -8.53 11.18 6.23
N VAL A 358 -9.66 11.87 6.35
CA VAL A 358 -9.83 13.24 5.83
C VAL A 358 -9.50 14.34 6.83
N ALA A 359 -9.18 13.99 8.08
CA ALA A 359 -8.84 14.95 9.13
C ALA A 359 -7.67 15.87 8.73
N LEU A 360 -6.59 15.29 8.20
CA LEU A 360 -5.41 16.05 7.75
C LEU A 360 -5.73 17.00 6.58
N PRO A 361 -6.38 16.57 5.47
CA PRO A 361 -6.87 17.48 4.44
C PRO A 361 -7.78 18.60 4.95
N ILE A 362 -8.70 18.30 5.87
CA ILE A 362 -9.62 19.29 6.43
C ILE A 362 -8.85 20.34 7.23
N GLU A 363 -7.92 19.92 8.10
CA GLU A 363 -7.08 20.83 8.86
C GLU A 363 -6.15 21.66 7.97
N PHE A 364 -5.65 21.08 6.88
CA PHE A 364 -4.91 21.84 5.88
C PHE A 364 -5.76 22.98 5.29
N VAL A 365 -7.04 22.70 4.99
CA VAL A 365 -7.98 23.73 4.48
C VAL A 365 -8.30 24.78 5.54
N LYS A 366 -8.45 24.39 6.82
CA LYS A 366 -8.69 25.34 7.92
C LYS A 366 -7.51 26.28 8.16
N ASN A 367 -6.29 25.82 7.91
CA ASN A 367 -5.05 26.57 8.12
C ASN A 367 -4.56 27.30 6.85
N LEU A 368 -5.42 27.49 5.84
CA LEU A 368 -5.07 28.30 4.66
C LEU A 368 -4.85 29.76 5.06
N THR A 369 -3.66 30.27 4.75
CA THR A 369 -3.33 31.70 4.94
C THR A 369 -4.18 32.60 4.00
N PRO A 370 -4.32 33.91 4.30
CA PRO A 370 -5.04 34.85 3.43
C PRO A 370 -4.53 34.88 1.98
N SER A 371 -3.23 34.65 1.76
CA SER A 371 -2.65 34.54 0.41
C SER A 371 -3.15 33.32 -0.36
N HIS A 372 -3.29 32.16 0.30
CA HIS A 372 -3.88 30.98 -0.32
C HIS A 372 -5.35 31.20 -0.67
N ILE A 373 -6.13 31.79 0.26
CA ILE A 373 -7.54 32.12 0.03
C ILE A 373 -7.65 33.11 -1.14
N GLY A 374 -6.82 34.15 -1.18
CA GLY A 374 -6.77 35.11 -2.28
C GLY A 374 -6.48 34.45 -3.63
N LEU A 375 -5.55 33.50 -3.69
CA LEU A 375 -5.26 32.72 -4.91
C LEU A 375 -6.43 31.83 -5.33
N LEU A 376 -7.12 31.19 -4.38
CA LEU A 376 -8.31 30.37 -4.66
C LEU A 376 -9.47 31.22 -5.18
N VAL A 377 -9.72 32.36 -4.55
CA VAL A 377 -10.74 33.34 -4.98
C VAL A 377 -10.39 33.89 -6.37
N LEU A 378 -9.13 34.25 -6.61
CA LEU A 378 -8.68 34.69 -7.93
C LEU A 378 -8.88 33.60 -8.99
N GLY A 379 -8.51 32.35 -8.68
CA GLY A 379 -8.73 31.21 -9.58
C GLY A 379 -10.21 30.98 -9.90
N LEU A 380 -11.08 31.11 -8.89
CA LEU A 380 -12.53 31.03 -9.06
C LEU A 380 -13.06 32.17 -9.93
N LEU A 381 -12.65 33.41 -9.67
CA LEU A 381 -13.04 34.58 -10.46
C LEU A 381 -12.56 34.47 -11.90
N VAL A 382 -11.32 34.01 -12.15
CA VAL A 382 -10.80 33.74 -13.50
C VAL A 382 -11.63 32.66 -14.19
N THR A 383 -12.02 31.61 -13.48
CA THR A 383 -12.86 30.53 -14.01
C THR A 383 -14.25 31.04 -14.38
N ILE A 384 -14.89 31.83 -13.50
CA ILE A 384 -16.19 32.47 -13.76
C ILE A 384 -16.09 33.42 -14.94
N PHE A 385 -15.11 34.31 -14.93
CA PHE A 385 -14.84 35.25 -16.02
C PHE A 385 -14.64 34.52 -17.35
N LEU A 386 -13.88 33.42 -17.36
CA LEU A 386 -13.69 32.59 -18.55
C LEU A 386 -15.02 31.97 -19.00
N CYS A 387 -15.80 31.37 -18.10
CA CYS A 387 -17.09 30.74 -18.43
C CYS A 387 -18.12 31.74 -18.98
N VAL A 388 -18.14 32.97 -18.46
CA VAL A 388 -18.99 34.05 -18.97
C VAL A 388 -18.45 34.56 -20.32
N SER A 389 -17.14 34.74 -20.43
CA SER A 389 -16.51 35.27 -21.65
C SER A 389 -16.57 34.29 -22.83
N ILE A 390 -16.57 32.98 -22.57
CA ILE A 390 -16.62 31.94 -23.60
C ILE A 390 -17.93 31.96 -24.40
N GLN A 391 -18.96 32.64 -23.90
CA GLN A 391 -20.22 32.88 -24.60
C GLN A 391 -20.04 33.81 -25.81
N TYR A 392 -19.03 34.69 -25.80
CA TYR A 392 -18.71 35.56 -26.93
C TYR A 392 -17.96 34.81 -28.03
N LYS A 393 -18.44 34.92 -29.27
CA LYS A 393 -17.88 34.21 -30.44
C LYS A 393 -16.37 34.44 -30.64
N SER A 394 -15.88 35.66 -30.40
CA SER A 394 -14.46 36.01 -30.53
C SER A 394 -13.57 35.29 -29.50
N VAL A 395 -13.99 35.26 -28.23
CA VAL A 395 -13.29 34.57 -27.15
C VAL A 395 -13.30 33.07 -27.39
N LYS A 396 -14.46 32.52 -27.76
CA LYS A 396 -14.63 31.11 -28.08
C LYS A 396 -13.64 30.60 -29.14
N ILE A 397 -13.52 31.32 -30.26
CA ILE A 397 -12.56 30.99 -31.32
C ILE A 397 -11.13 31.02 -30.79
N ARG A 398 -10.77 32.05 -30.02
CA ARG A 398 -9.43 32.17 -29.43
C ARG A 398 -9.13 31.03 -28.46
N VAL A 399 -10.05 30.70 -27.56
CA VAL A 399 -9.89 29.59 -26.61
C VAL A 399 -9.75 28.27 -27.38
N HIS A 400 -10.62 28.01 -28.35
CA HIS A 400 -10.57 26.79 -29.15
C HIS A 400 -9.21 26.60 -29.86
N SER A 401 -8.64 27.68 -30.42
CA SER A 401 -7.38 27.64 -31.16
C SER A 401 -6.12 27.68 -30.29
N TRP A 402 -6.09 28.51 -29.25
CA TRP A 402 -4.88 28.79 -28.49
C TRP A 402 -4.73 27.94 -27.23
N LEU A 403 -5.84 27.56 -26.57
CA LEU A 403 -5.78 26.86 -25.28
C LEU A 403 -4.93 25.57 -25.34
N PRO A 404 -5.09 24.66 -26.33
CA PRO A 404 -4.30 23.45 -26.36
C PRO A 404 -2.80 23.72 -26.57
N THR A 405 -2.48 24.74 -27.36
CA THR A 405 -1.10 25.15 -27.63
C THR A 405 -0.45 25.77 -26.40
N ILE A 406 -1.17 26.65 -25.69
CA ILE A 406 -0.71 27.28 -24.46
C ILE A 406 -0.48 26.22 -23.38
N LEU A 407 -1.43 25.31 -23.17
CA LEU A 407 -1.29 24.23 -22.19
C LEU A 407 -0.10 23.32 -22.52
N GLY A 408 0.07 22.93 -23.78
CA GLY A 408 1.24 22.16 -24.21
C GLY A 408 2.55 22.88 -23.93
N LEU A 409 2.62 24.20 -24.21
CA LEU A 409 3.80 25.01 -23.93
C LEU A 409 4.07 25.14 -22.44
N VAL A 410 3.05 25.35 -21.61
CA VAL A 410 3.16 25.40 -20.14
C VAL A 410 3.72 24.10 -19.59
N VAL A 411 3.26 22.94 -20.06
CA VAL A 411 3.79 21.64 -19.64
C VAL A 411 5.25 21.48 -20.07
N CYS A 412 5.60 21.83 -21.31
CA CYS A 412 6.99 21.74 -21.79
C CYS A 412 7.92 22.68 -21.01
N CYS A 413 7.54 23.93 -20.79
CA CYS A 413 8.31 24.89 -19.99
C CYS A 413 8.44 24.42 -18.53
N GLY A 414 7.35 23.91 -17.94
CA GLY A 414 7.36 23.33 -16.60
C GLY A 414 8.29 22.11 -16.48
N ALA A 415 8.30 21.24 -17.49
CA ALA A 415 9.21 20.09 -17.55
C ALA A 415 10.67 20.53 -17.71
N ILE A 416 10.96 21.51 -18.57
CA ILE A 416 12.31 22.08 -18.72
C ILE A 416 12.78 22.70 -17.40
N TYR A 417 11.91 23.49 -16.75
CA TYR A 417 12.20 24.07 -15.44
C TYR A 417 12.51 22.99 -14.39
N ALA A 418 11.60 22.03 -14.23
CA ALA A 418 11.74 20.95 -13.26
C ALA A 418 12.95 20.05 -13.53
N TYR A 419 13.28 19.81 -14.80
CA TYR A 419 14.40 18.94 -15.17
C TYR A 419 15.75 19.65 -15.09
N PHE A 420 15.89 20.91 -15.52
CA PHE A 420 17.20 21.58 -15.59
C PHE A 420 17.46 22.56 -14.45
N PHE A 421 16.44 23.30 -14.01
CA PHE A 421 16.63 24.49 -13.17
C PHE A 421 16.19 24.30 -11.72
N ARG A 422 15.31 23.34 -11.44
CA ARG A 422 14.77 23.13 -10.10
C ARG A 422 15.78 22.45 -9.18
N THR A 423 16.09 23.11 -8.06
CA THR A 423 17.05 22.65 -7.05
C THR A 423 16.41 22.64 -5.65
N PRO A 424 16.88 21.80 -4.73
CA PRO A 424 16.43 21.82 -3.33
C PRO A 424 16.82 23.14 -2.65
N GLY A 425 15.99 23.59 -1.72
CA GLY A 425 16.23 24.82 -0.96
C GLY A 425 15.05 25.22 -0.08
N GLY A 426 15.33 25.79 1.09
CA GLY A 426 14.30 26.16 2.07
C GLY A 426 13.43 24.96 2.46
N LEU A 427 12.12 25.06 2.22
CA LEU A 427 11.14 24.00 2.52
C LEU A 427 11.00 22.94 1.41
N LEU A 428 11.79 23.03 0.33
CA LEU A 428 11.76 22.10 -0.79
C LEU A 428 12.80 21.00 -0.62
N ALA A 429 12.35 19.79 -0.26
CA ALA A 429 13.20 18.63 -0.08
C ALA A 429 13.82 18.14 -1.40
N PRO A 430 14.99 17.47 -1.38
CA PRO A 430 15.65 16.94 -2.58
C PRO A 430 14.77 16.03 -3.43
N HIS A 431 14.04 15.11 -2.80
CA HIS A 431 13.16 14.17 -3.50
C HIS A 431 11.98 14.87 -4.19
N ASP A 432 11.47 15.96 -3.61
CA ASP A 432 10.43 16.79 -4.25
C ASP A 432 11.01 17.59 -5.42
N ALA A 433 12.17 18.22 -5.23
CA ALA A 433 12.84 19.02 -6.27
C ALA A 433 13.16 18.17 -7.50
N PHE A 434 13.69 16.97 -7.28
CA PHE A 434 14.16 16.06 -8.33
C PHE A 434 13.13 15.04 -8.81
N ALA A 435 11.87 15.11 -8.35
CA ALA A 435 10.83 14.13 -8.68
C ALA A 435 10.73 13.81 -10.19
N LEU A 436 10.74 14.82 -11.07
CA LEU A 436 10.71 14.61 -12.52
C LEU A 436 12.00 13.97 -13.05
N ARG A 437 13.17 14.34 -12.51
CA ARG A 437 14.45 13.74 -12.88
C ARG A 437 14.47 12.27 -12.48
N THR A 438 14.08 11.94 -11.25
CA THR A 438 13.99 10.57 -10.75
C THR A 438 13.04 9.75 -11.60
N TYR A 439 11.86 10.30 -11.95
CA TYR A 439 10.93 9.64 -12.87
C TYR A 439 11.54 9.36 -14.24
N ALA A 440 12.17 10.36 -14.85
CA ALA A 440 12.78 10.24 -16.16
C ALA A 440 13.98 9.28 -16.16
N LEU A 441 14.83 9.31 -15.13
CA LEU A 441 16.05 8.50 -15.06
C LEU A 441 15.74 7.02 -14.81
N TYR A 442 14.87 6.71 -13.85
CA TYR A 442 14.67 5.33 -13.40
C TYR A 442 13.48 4.62 -14.04
N TYR A 443 12.47 5.35 -14.50
CA TYR A 443 11.23 4.74 -14.97
C TYR A 443 10.98 5.00 -16.45
N LEU A 444 11.18 6.21 -16.97
CA LEU A 444 10.81 6.50 -18.35
C LEU A 444 11.96 6.43 -19.37
N ASN A 445 13.21 6.66 -18.94
CA ASN A 445 14.35 7.11 -19.74
C ASN A 445 14.24 8.61 -20.16
N PRO A 446 15.31 9.43 -20.08
CA PRO A 446 15.29 10.82 -20.56
C PRO A 446 14.84 10.98 -22.01
N TYR A 447 15.20 10.06 -22.91
CA TYR A 447 14.71 10.07 -24.30
C TYR A 447 13.21 9.72 -24.38
N GLY A 448 12.75 8.83 -23.51
CA GLY A 448 11.33 8.53 -23.32
C GLY A 448 10.54 9.76 -22.85
N LEU A 449 11.11 10.57 -21.94
CA LEU A 449 10.50 11.83 -21.50
C LEU A 449 10.35 12.83 -22.66
N VAL A 450 11.40 13.02 -23.46
CA VAL A 450 11.33 13.90 -24.64
C VAL A 450 10.25 13.41 -25.61
N ALA A 451 10.21 12.11 -25.90
CA ALA A 451 9.18 11.52 -26.75
C ALA A 451 7.76 11.68 -26.15
N ALA A 452 7.58 11.49 -24.84
CA ALA A 452 6.30 11.70 -24.18
C ALA A 452 5.83 13.17 -24.28
N LEU A 453 6.72 14.14 -24.10
CA LEU A 453 6.40 15.56 -24.23
C LEU A 453 6.06 15.95 -25.68
N LEU A 454 6.82 15.47 -26.66
CA LEU A 454 6.50 15.66 -28.08
C LEU A 454 5.14 15.04 -28.43
N GLY A 455 4.84 13.85 -27.89
CA GLY A 455 3.59 13.15 -28.11
C GLY A 455 2.41 13.89 -27.50
N LEU A 456 2.58 14.40 -26.27
CA LEU A 456 1.61 15.29 -25.63
C LEU A 456 1.32 16.50 -26.53
N VAL A 457 2.34 17.19 -27.04
CA VAL A 457 2.16 18.37 -27.91
C VAL A 457 1.41 18.01 -29.21
N ILE A 458 1.72 16.86 -29.82
CA ILE A 458 0.99 16.37 -31.00
C ILE A 458 -0.49 16.13 -30.67
N VAL A 459 -0.78 15.46 -29.54
CA VAL A 459 -2.15 15.16 -29.11
C VAL A 459 -2.90 16.44 -28.73
N MET A 460 -2.26 17.39 -28.03
CA MET A 460 -2.84 18.69 -27.71
C MET A 460 -3.28 19.43 -28.97
N ARG A 461 -2.42 19.49 -29.99
CA ARG A 461 -2.74 20.24 -31.20
C ARG A 461 -3.79 19.56 -32.08
N ARG A 462 -3.79 18.23 -32.15
CA ARG A 462 -4.64 17.48 -33.09
C ARG A 462 -5.95 16.98 -32.50
N SER A 463 -5.94 16.63 -31.22
CA SER A 463 -6.99 15.81 -30.60
C SER A 463 -7.41 16.32 -29.23
N PHE A 464 -7.04 17.54 -28.80
CA PHE A 464 -7.41 18.04 -27.47
C PHE A 464 -8.91 18.00 -27.23
N TRP A 465 -9.68 18.53 -28.18
CA TRP A 465 -11.12 18.55 -28.10
C TRP A 465 -11.75 17.15 -28.22
N GLN A 466 -11.00 16.11 -28.61
CA GLN A 466 -11.51 14.73 -28.62
C GLN A 466 -11.50 14.07 -27.23
N ALA A 467 -10.67 14.55 -26.29
CA ALA A 467 -10.61 14.05 -24.91
C ALA A 467 -10.07 15.10 -23.92
N PRO A 468 -10.74 16.26 -23.76
CA PRO A 468 -10.22 17.34 -22.92
C PRO A 468 -10.10 16.92 -21.44
N ALA A 469 -11.02 16.09 -20.94
CA ALA A 469 -10.99 15.58 -19.56
C ALA A 469 -9.75 14.74 -19.26
N LEU A 470 -9.36 13.85 -20.18
CA LEU A 470 -8.17 13.02 -20.03
C LEU A 470 -6.90 13.86 -19.97
N LEU A 471 -6.80 14.82 -20.91
CA LEU A 471 -5.62 15.65 -21.06
C LEU A 471 -5.45 16.62 -19.90
N LEU A 472 -6.52 17.27 -19.45
CA LEU A 472 -6.48 18.10 -18.26
C LEU A 472 -6.18 17.27 -17.01
N THR A 473 -6.77 16.07 -16.86
CA THR A 473 -6.46 15.19 -15.73
C THR A 473 -4.97 14.83 -15.70
N THR A 474 -4.41 14.44 -16.85
CA THR A 474 -2.98 14.12 -16.97
C THR A 474 -2.11 15.31 -16.55
N ILE A 475 -2.42 16.51 -17.04
CA ILE A 475 -1.68 17.73 -16.72
C ILE A 475 -1.80 18.06 -15.23
N THR A 476 -3.02 18.11 -14.68
CA THR A 476 -3.27 18.45 -13.27
C THR A 476 -2.52 17.50 -12.34
N VAL A 477 -2.59 16.19 -12.59
CA VAL A 477 -1.92 15.20 -11.74
C VAL A 477 -0.40 15.27 -11.88
N ALA A 478 0.11 15.47 -13.10
CA ALA A 478 1.56 15.65 -13.33
C ALA A 478 2.10 16.88 -12.58
N PHE A 479 1.44 18.04 -12.70
CA PHE A 479 1.84 19.24 -11.98
C PHE A 479 1.78 19.05 -10.47
N PHE A 480 0.73 18.39 -9.95
CA PHE A 480 0.60 18.16 -8.52
C PHE A 480 1.74 17.30 -7.96
N TYR A 481 1.98 16.12 -8.53
CA TYR A 481 3.00 15.20 -8.00
C TYR A 481 4.43 15.62 -8.32
N PHE A 482 4.69 16.23 -9.48
CA PHE A 482 6.03 16.75 -9.76
C PHE A 482 6.32 18.04 -8.98
N TYR A 483 5.30 18.79 -8.53
CA TYR A 483 5.52 19.88 -7.58
C TYR A 483 5.87 19.36 -6.18
N LYS A 484 5.12 18.41 -5.63
CA LYS A 484 5.44 17.80 -4.34
C LYS A 484 4.97 16.35 -4.31
N ILE A 485 5.89 15.40 -4.20
CA ILE A 485 5.58 13.97 -4.34
C ILE A 485 4.92 13.40 -3.07
N ARG A 486 5.14 14.05 -1.92
CA ARG A 486 4.49 13.75 -0.61
C ARG A 486 4.52 12.25 -0.28
N ILE A 487 5.71 11.68 -0.38
CA ILE A 487 5.98 10.28 -0.08
C ILE A 487 7.47 10.10 0.20
N VAL A 488 7.81 9.13 1.04
CA VAL A 488 9.20 8.69 1.23
C VAL A 488 9.75 8.21 -0.12
N PRO A 489 10.95 8.65 -0.54
CA PRO A 489 11.49 8.38 -1.87
C PRO A 489 12.08 6.96 -2.00
N GLU A 490 11.49 5.97 -1.35
CA GLU A 490 11.88 4.56 -1.51
C GLU A 490 11.40 4.03 -2.85
N HIS A 491 12.27 3.32 -3.55
CA HIS A 491 11.93 2.58 -4.75
C HIS A 491 11.52 1.15 -4.32
N PHE A 492 10.38 0.59 -4.72
CA PHE A 492 9.36 1.11 -5.64
C PHE A 492 8.23 1.93 -4.99
N TRP A 493 8.26 2.18 -3.68
CA TRP A 493 7.19 2.86 -2.94
C TRP A 493 6.76 4.21 -3.54
N MET A 494 7.70 5.08 -3.89
CA MET A 494 7.45 6.37 -4.53
C MET A 494 6.79 6.23 -5.91
N ALA A 495 7.12 5.15 -6.63
CA ALA A 495 6.69 4.94 -8.02
C ALA A 495 5.17 4.86 -8.18
N ARG A 496 4.46 4.52 -7.10
CA ARG A 496 2.99 4.48 -7.05
C ARG A 496 2.32 5.80 -7.40
N ARG A 497 3.00 6.93 -7.22
CA ARG A 497 2.49 8.26 -7.60
C ARG A 497 2.38 8.45 -9.11
N PHE A 498 3.19 7.71 -9.89
CA PHE A 498 3.19 7.79 -11.35
C PHE A 498 2.21 6.82 -12.00
N LEU A 499 1.89 5.72 -11.32
CA LEU A 499 1.18 4.57 -11.88
C LEU A 499 -0.23 4.87 -12.42
N PRO A 500 -1.15 5.56 -11.70
CA PRO A 500 -2.53 5.64 -12.14
C PRO A 500 -2.77 6.42 -13.44
N ILE A 501 -1.92 7.40 -13.76
CA ILE A 501 -2.14 8.29 -14.91
C ILE A 501 -0.85 8.75 -15.60
N ILE A 502 0.16 9.20 -14.86
CA ILE A 502 1.37 9.83 -15.45
C ILE A 502 2.11 8.83 -16.33
N LEU A 503 2.35 7.62 -15.83
CA LEU A 503 3.05 6.57 -16.56
C LEU A 503 2.22 6.05 -17.76
N PRO A 504 0.96 5.58 -17.60
CA PRO A 504 0.12 5.15 -18.71
C PRO A 504 0.06 6.17 -19.85
N MET A 505 -0.12 7.45 -19.51
CA MET A 505 -0.24 8.52 -20.50
C MET A 505 1.09 8.86 -21.15
N SER A 506 2.21 8.85 -20.42
CA SER A 506 3.54 9.04 -20.99
C SER A 506 3.87 7.95 -22.03
N LEU A 507 3.56 6.69 -21.72
CA LEU A 507 3.77 5.56 -22.63
C LEU A 507 2.84 5.62 -23.86
N LEU A 508 1.59 6.06 -23.68
CA LEU A 508 0.69 6.33 -24.81
C LEU A 508 1.24 7.44 -25.72
N PHE A 509 1.74 8.55 -25.15
CA PHE A 509 2.33 9.64 -25.92
C PHE A 509 3.61 9.23 -26.65
N ILE A 510 4.44 8.37 -26.07
CA ILE A 510 5.57 7.74 -26.75
C ILE A 510 5.08 6.97 -27.98
N GLY A 511 4.04 6.14 -27.83
CA GLY A 511 3.41 5.43 -28.95
C GLY A 511 2.90 6.39 -30.04
N VAL A 512 2.35 7.54 -29.66
CA VAL A 512 1.90 8.57 -30.61
C VAL A 512 3.06 9.15 -31.41
N VAL A 513 4.19 9.51 -30.77
CA VAL A 513 5.35 10.06 -31.50
C VAL A 513 5.96 9.02 -32.42
N ALA A 514 6.21 7.82 -31.90
CA ALA A 514 6.86 6.74 -32.62
C ALA A 514 6.12 6.41 -33.93
N PHE A 515 4.80 6.46 -33.92
CA PHE A 515 3.96 6.15 -35.09
C PHE A 515 3.27 7.38 -35.69
N SER A 516 3.73 8.59 -35.34
CA SER A 516 3.18 9.83 -35.89
C SER A 516 3.42 9.91 -37.40
N GLY A 517 2.35 10.10 -38.17
CA GLY A 517 2.44 10.14 -39.64
C GLY A 517 2.45 8.77 -40.33
N THR A 518 2.20 7.69 -39.60
CA THR A 518 1.76 6.42 -40.20
C THR A 518 0.26 6.55 -40.48
N HIS A 519 -0.11 6.64 -41.77
CA HIS A 519 -1.51 6.78 -42.17
C HIS A 519 -2.23 5.42 -42.10
N ARG A 520 -3.54 5.45 -41.82
CA ARG A 520 -4.40 4.24 -41.84
C ARG A 520 -4.38 3.51 -43.19
N THR A 521 -4.13 4.24 -44.27
CA THR A 521 -4.06 3.71 -45.62
C THR A 521 -2.63 3.62 -46.09
N PHE A 522 -2.22 2.42 -46.51
CA PHE A 522 -0.89 2.19 -47.06
C PHE A 522 -0.69 3.02 -48.34
N PRO A 523 0.36 3.85 -48.43
CA PRO A 523 0.55 4.70 -49.59
C PRO A 523 0.75 3.90 -50.88
N ARG A 524 -0.01 4.26 -51.94
CA ARG A 524 0.11 3.63 -53.25
C ARG A 524 1.43 4.00 -53.95
N GLU A 525 1.82 5.27 -53.88
CA GLU A 525 3.04 5.80 -54.49
C GLU A 525 4.32 5.26 -53.82
N ARG A 526 5.31 4.90 -54.65
CA ARG A 526 6.58 4.30 -54.19
C ARG A 526 7.33 5.19 -53.19
N GLN A 527 7.47 6.49 -53.46
CA GLN A 527 8.19 7.42 -52.57
C GLN A 527 7.46 7.66 -51.24
N ALA A 528 6.13 7.76 -51.27
CA ALA A 528 5.33 7.86 -50.04
C ALA A 528 5.40 6.56 -49.22
N ARG A 529 5.43 5.40 -49.88
CA ARG A 529 5.60 4.08 -49.26
C ARG A 529 6.97 3.93 -48.59
N LEU A 530 8.05 4.32 -49.27
CA LEU A 530 9.40 4.32 -48.69
C LEU A 530 9.48 5.20 -47.44
N ARG A 531 8.94 6.43 -47.49
CA ARG A 531 8.90 7.32 -46.31
C ARG A 531 8.05 6.75 -45.18
N TYR A 532 6.91 6.14 -45.49
CA TYR A 532 6.07 5.47 -44.50
C TYR A 532 6.81 4.31 -43.82
N LEU A 533 7.43 3.40 -44.61
CA LEU A 533 8.16 2.25 -44.08
C LEU A 533 9.37 2.68 -43.26
N ALA A 534 10.12 3.69 -43.72
CA ALA A 534 11.24 4.24 -42.97
C ALA A 534 10.79 4.83 -41.63
N ARG A 535 9.72 5.64 -41.60
CA ARG A 535 9.16 6.17 -40.35
C ARG A 535 8.66 5.08 -39.41
N PHE A 536 7.95 4.09 -39.96
CA PHE A 536 7.46 2.95 -39.19
C PHE A 536 8.63 2.15 -38.59
N ALA A 537 9.68 1.90 -39.36
CA ALA A 537 10.89 1.21 -38.89
C ALA A 537 11.62 2.02 -37.81
N ILE A 538 11.77 3.34 -37.97
CA ILE A 538 12.36 4.22 -36.95
C ILE A 538 11.54 4.17 -35.66
N GLY A 539 10.22 4.30 -35.77
CA GLY A 539 9.31 4.22 -34.63
C GLY A 539 9.37 2.87 -33.92
N LEU A 540 9.37 1.78 -34.69
CA LEU A 540 9.49 0.42 -34.18
C LEU A 540 10.82 0.19 -33.48
N THR A 541 11.94 0.61 -34.07
CA THR A 541 13.27 0.51 -33.48
C THR A 541 13.35 1.31 -32.17
N PHE A 542 12.84 2.54 -32.16
CA PHE A 542 12.82 3.36 -30.94
C PHE A 542 12.04 2.69 -29.80
N VAL A 543 10.84 2.18 -30.12
CA VAL A 543 10.01 1.46 -29.16
C VAL A 543 10.65 0.15 -28.72
N ALA A 544 11.32 -0.58 -29.61
CA ALA A 544 12.02 -1.82 -29.28
C ALA A 544 13.21 -1.56 -28.34
N LEU A 545 13.95 -0.46 -28.53
CA LEU A 545 15.05 -0.06 -27.64
C LEU A 545 14.54 0.33 -26.25
N LEU A 546 13.46 1.11 -26.16
CA LEU A 546 12.81 1.43 -24.88
C LEU A 546 12.23 0.17 -24.22
N GLY A 547 11.54 -0.66 -25.00
CA GLY A 547 10.96 -1.92 -24.54
C GLY A 547 12.03 -2.87 -23.99
N ARG A 548 13.18 -2.99 -24.65
CA ARG A 548 14.33 -3.75 -24.15
C ARG A 548 14.77 -3.24 -22.79
N GLN A 549 14.88 -1.93 -22.59
CA GLN A 549 15.23 -1.37 -21.29
C GLN A 549 14.20 -1.72 -20.20
N TYR A 550 12.90 -1.61 -20.50
CA TYR A 550 11.85 -1.95 -19.54
C TYR A 550 11.80 -3.44 -19.21
N VAL A 551 12.05 -4.31 -20.19
CA VAL A 551 12.19 -5.76 -19.96
C VAL A 551 13.42 -6.05 -19.10
N THR A 552 14.56 -5.40 -19.35
CA THR A 552 15.76 -5.57 -18.51
C THR A 552 15.51 -5.15 -17.07
N ALA A 553 14.87 -3.99 -16.85
CA ALA A 553 14.49 -3.56 -15.50
C ALA A 553 13.52 -4.54 -14.82
N SER A 554 12.52 -5.04 -15.56
CA SER A 554 11.51 -5.95 -15.04
C SER A 554 12.03 -7.37 -14.82
N SER A 555 13.06 -7.81 -15.57
CA SER A 555 13.63 -9.15 -15.41
C SER A 555 14.22 -9.37 -14.02
N GLN A 556 14.63 -8.30 -13.32
CA GLN A 556 15.18 -8.37 -11.96
C GLN A 556 14.13 -8.75 -10.91
N ILE A 557 12.84 -8.53 -11.19
CA ILE A 557 11.73 -8.84 -10.27
C ILE A 557 10.84 -9.98 -10.77
N MET A 558 11.11 -10.53 -11.96
CA MET A 558 10.17 -11.45 -12.62
C MET A 558 9.95 -12.74 -11.82
N ASN A 559 11.02 -13.28 -11.26
CA ASN A 559 11.03 -14.52 -10.48
C ASN A 559 10.89 -14.27 -8.97
N HIS A 560 10.68 -13.03 -8.56
CA HIS A 560 10.56 -12.65 -7.16
C HIS A 560 9.09 -12.63 -6.74
N VAL A 561 8.81 -13.26 -5.59
CA VAL A 561 7.54 -13.19 -4.89
C VAL A 561 7.80 -12.55 -3.53
N GLU A 562 7.28 -11.35 -3.34
CA GLU A 562 7.46 -10.62 -2.07
C GLU A 562 6.82 -11.42 -0.92
N TYR A 563 7.62 -11.70 0.11
CA TYR A 563 7.26 -12.43 1.32
C TYR A 563 6.86 -13.89 1.12
N GLU A 564 7.36 -14.55 0.07
CA GLU A 564 7.14 -15.98 -0.17
C GLU A 564 7.38 -16.83 1.09
N GLY A 565 6.40 -17.69 1.43
CA GLY A 565 6.42 -18.57 2.60
C GLY A 565 5.88 -17.94 3.88
N LEU A 566 5.47 -16.66 3.88
CA LEU A 566 4.91 -16.00 5.06
C LEU A 566 3.54 -16.56 5.45
N ILE A 567 2.65 -16.83 4.48
CA ILE A 567 1.28 -17.29 4.80
C ILE A 567 1.30 -18.63 5.56
N PRO A 568 1.99 -19.68 5.07
CA PRO A 568 2.09 -20.95 5.81
C PRO A 568 2.80 -20.84 7.17
N ARG A 569 3.65 -19.82 7.37
CA ARG A 569 4.27 -19.52 8.66
C ARG A 569 3.25 -18.93 9.63
N LEU A 570 2.45 -17.97 9.17
CA LEU A 570 1.38 -17.37 9.97
C LEU A 570 0.30 -18.40 10.35
N GLU A 571 -0.07 -19.30 9.44
CA GLU A 571 -1.03 -20.38 9.71
C GLU A 571 -0.54 -21.28 10.86
N ARG A 572 0.72 -21.73 10.81
CA ARG A 572 1.31 -22.54 11.89
C ARG A 572 1.38 -21.82 13.23
N ILE A 573 1.71 -20.53 13.22
CA ILE A 573 1.68 -19.71 14.44
C ILE A 573 0.24 -19.63 14.96
N ALA A 574 -0.74 -19.36 14.10
CA ALA A 574 -2.14 -19.26 14.49
C ALA A 574 -2.71 -20.59 15.03
N GLU A 575 -2.27 -21.74 14.49
CA GLU A 575 -2.64 -23.09 14.94
C GLU A 575 -2.15 -23.42 16.36
N THR A 576 -1.15 -22.70 16.86
CA THR A 576 -0.65 -22.87 18.24
C THR A 576 -1.65 -22.37 19.29
N PHE A 577 -2.56 -21.48 18.91
CA PHE A 577 -3.48 -20.80 19.83
C PHE A 577 -4.94 -21.20 19.58
N THR A 578 -5.72 -21.28 20.64
CA THR A 578 -7.17 -21.44 20.58
C THR A 578 -7.88 -20.08 20.48
N ALA A 579 -9.20 -20.08 20.33
CA ALA A 579 -10.00 -18.84 20.31
C ALA A 579 -10.18 -18.23 21.72
N ASP A 580 -9.89 -18.99 22.78
CA ASP A 580 -10.04 -18.57 24.18
C ASP A 580 -8.70 -18.12 24.79
N ASP A 581 -7.62 -18.12 24.01
CA ASP A 581 -6.30 -17.65 24.40
C ASP A 581 -6.11 -16.17 24.07
N LEU A 582 -5.29 -15.48 24.87
CA LEU A 582 -4.86 -14.10 24.64
C LEU A 582 -3.38 -14.07 24.29
N ILE A 583 -3.03 -13.35 23.22
CA ILE A 583 -1.65 -13.17 22.76
C ILE A 583 -1.27 -11.70 22.93
N ILE A 584 -0.23 -11.43 23.72
CA ILE A 584 0.38 -10.12 23.85
C ILE A 584 1.65 -10.10 23.01
N VAL A 585 1.69 -9.23 22.02
CA VAL A 585 2.86 -9.00 21.18
C VAL A 585 3.59 -7.76 21.67
N GLU A 586 4.91 -7.81 21.66
CA GLU A 586 5.73 -6.67 22.04
C GLU A 586 5.50 -5.41 21.20
N SER A 587 5.98 -4.29 21.74
CA SER A 587 5.84 -2.99 21.09
C SER A 587 6.61 -2.94 19.78
N ARG A 588 6.07 -2.18 18.82
CA ARG A 588 6.79 -1.78 17.60
C ARG A 588 8.14 -1.13 17.87
N ALA A 589 8.30 -0.47 19.02
CA ALA A 589 9.57 0.14 19.40
C ALA A 589 10.61 -0.88 19.91
N ALA A 590 10.19 -2.11 20.24
CA ALA A 590 11.08 -3.21 20.59
C ALA A 590 11.54 -3.97 19.32
N SER A 591 10.59 -4.40 18.48
CA SER A 591 10.91 -5.16 17.27
C SER A 591 9.85 -5.07 16.16
N ASP A 592 10.14 -5.74 15.06
CA ASP A 592 9.24 -5.91 13.94
C ASP A 592 8.15 -6.98 14.15
N LEU A 593 8.08 -7.68 15.28
CA LEU A 593 7.05 -8.72 15.53
C LEU A 593 5.61 -8.19 15.49
N HIS A 594 5.42 -6.91 15.79
CA HIS A 594 4.12 -6.24 15.69
C HIS A 594 3.46 -6.39 14.30
N VAL A 595 4.24 -6.64 13.23
CA VAL A 595 3.68 -6.85 11.87
C VAL A 595 2.92 -8.17 11.74
N LEU A 596 3.23 -9.18 12.58
CA LEU A 596 2.54 -10.46 12.62
C LEU A 596 1.22 -10.38 13.42
N ALA A 597 1.11 -9.40 14.32
CA ALA A 597 -0.06 -9.26 15.19
C ALA A 597 -1.36 -8.96 14.42
N LEU A 598 -1.28 -8.09 13.40
CA LEU A 598 -2.42 -7.71 12.57
C LEU A 598 -3.07 -8.93 11.89
N PRO A 599 -2.35 -9.77 11.12
CA PRO A 599 -2.98 -10.92 10.48
C PRO A 599 -3.42 -12.01 11.47
N LEU A 600 -2.70 -12.21 12.57
CA LEU A 600 -3.18 -13.13 13.62
C LEU A 600 -4.53 -12.68 14.17
N ALA A 601 -4.72 -11.37 14.40
CA ALA A 601 -5.99 -10.83 14.87
C ALA A 601 -7.08 -10.84 13.78
N TYR A 602 -6.78 -10.23 12.63
CA TYR A 602 -7.79 -9.83 11.66
C TYR A 602 -7.92 -10.75 10.45
N THR A 603 -7.01 -11.71 10.27
CA THR A 603 -7.19 -12.79 9.29
C THR A 603 -7.55 -14.10 9.97
N TYR A 604 -6.84 -14.46 11.04
CA TYR A 604 -6.99 -15.75 11.73
C TYR A 604 -7.82 -15.70 13.02
N GLU A 605 -8.47 -14.56 13.30
CA GLU A 605 -9.45 -14.38 14.37
C GLU A 605 -8.91 -14.77 15.78
N LYS A 606 -7.64 -14.47 16.06
CA LYS A 606 -7.02 -14.68 17.38
C LYS A 606 -7.14 -13.42 18.25
N ASN A 607 -7.22 -13.58 19.56
CA ASN A 607 -7.19 -12.44 20.47
C ASN A 607 -5.75 -11.93 20.60
N VAL A 608 -5.39 -10.86 19.88
CA VAL A 608 -4.03 -10.33 19.87
C VAL A 608 -3.99 -8.88 20.30
N LEU A 609 -3.22 -8.56 21.33
CA LEU A 609 -2.92 -7.18 21.74
C LEU A 609 -1.46 -6.86 21.43
N VAL A 610 -1.18 -5.60 21.10
CA VAL A 610 0.18 -5.12 20.85
C VAL A 610 0.50 -4.06 21.88
N LEU A 611 1.62 -4.20 22.59
CA LEU A 611 2.03 -3.21 23.57
C LEU A 611 2.35 -1.86 22.90
N SER A 612 1.87 -0.77 23.50
CA SER A 612 2.13 0.59 23.02
C SER A 612 3.60 0.98 23.25
N THR A 613 4.17 0.54 24.37
CA THR A 613 5.53 0.85 24.83
C THR A 613 6.33 -0.42 25.15
N PRO A 614 7.66 -0.44 24.95
CA PRO A 614 8.52 -1.54 25.38
C PRO A 614 8.69 -1.61 26.91
N GLN A 615 8.20 -0.60 27.65
CA GLN A 615 8.20 -0.55 29.11
C GLN A 615 6.80 -0.17 29.58
N PRO A 616 5.85 -1.13 29.63
CA PRO A 616 4.51 -0.87 30.16
C PRO A 616 4.56 -0.50 31.64
N ASP A 617 3.59 0.29 32.10
CA ASP A 617 3.43 0.59 33.52
C ASP A 617 3.17 -0.69 34.32
N GLU A 618 3.91 -0.84 35.42
CA GLU A 618 3.95 -2.09 36.17
C GLU A 618 2.61 -2.42 36.84
N LEU A 619 2.01 -1.44 37.52
CA LEU A 619 0.75 -1.64 38.25
C LEU A 619 -0.38 -1.93 37.26
N THR A 620 -0.49 -1.12 36.21
CA THR A 620 -1.52 -1.26 35.19
C THR A 620 -1.41 -2.60 34.46
N PHE A 621 -0.20 -3.05 34.13
CA PHE A 621 0.01 -4.35 33.48
C PHE A 621 -0.31 -5.53 34.39
N GLN A 622 0.01 -5.45 35.69
CA GLN A 622 -0.35 -6.49 36.66
C GLN A 622 -1.87 -6.62 36.81
N GLU A 623 -2.58 -5.50 36.93
CA GLU A 623 -4.04 -5.48 36.99
C GLU A 623 -4.66 -6.03 35.72
N PHE A 624 -4.10 -5.68 34.57
CA PHE A 624 -4.49 -6.22 33.28
C PHE A 624 -4.33 -7.74 33.20
N ILE A 625 -3.19 -8.30 33.60
CA ILE A 625 -2.96 -9.76 33.57
C ILE A 625 -3.91 -10.49 34.53
N LYS A 626 -4.17 -9.92 35.71
CA LYS A 626 -5.15 -10.46 36.65
C LYS A 626 -6.56 -10.48 36.03
N TRP A 627 -6.95 -9.41 35.35
CA TRP A 627 -8.20 -9.37 34.58
C TRP A 627 -8.20 -10.40 33.44
N GLY A 628 -7.10 -10.51 32.69
CA GLY A 628 -6.95 -11.45 31.58
C GLY A 628 -7.17 -12.90 32.00
N HIS A 629 -6.61 -13.32 33.14
CA HIS A 629 -6.79 -14.68 33.67
C HIS A 629 -8.24 -15.00 34.09
N THR A 630 -9.11 -13.99 34.19
CA THR A 630 -10.56 -14.20 34.43
C THR A 630 -11.38 -14.31 33.15
N HIS A 631 -10.82 -13.95 31.99
CA HIS A 631 -11.51 -13.91 30.69
C HIS A 631 -10.96 -14.88 29.66
N TYR A 632 -9.68 -15.25 29.78
CA TYR A 632 -8.97 -16.11 28.84
C TYR A 632 -8.42 -17.35 29.53
N GLN A 633 -8.34 -18.45 28.79
CA GLN A 633 -7.81 -19.71 29.30
C GLN A 633 -6.32 -19.57 29.58
N ASP A 634 -5.55 -19.21 28.56
CA ASP A 634 -4.12 -18.97 28.66
C ASP A 634 -3.76 -17.58 28.10
N ILE A 635 -2.73 -16.97 28.68
CA ILE A 635 -2.18 -15.70 28.21
C ILE A 635 -0.74 -15.94 27.79
N TYR A 636 -0.43 -15.56 26.56
CA TYR A 636 0.88 -15.71 25.95
C TYR A 636 1.53 -14.36 25.69
N PHE A 637 2.86 -14.34 25.69
CA PHE A 637 3.67 -13.23 25.24
C PHE A 637 4.58 -13.66 24.09
N LEU A 638 4.57 -12.87 23.02
CA LEU A 638 5.40 -13.04 21.84
C LEU A 638 6.43 -11.90 21.78
N GLY A 639 7.71 -12.23 21.92
CA GLY A 639 8.80 -11.24 21.97
C GLY A 639 10.10 -11.71 21.34
N GLY A 640 10.88 -10.76 20.80
CA GLY A 640 12.20 -10.98 20.18
C GLY A 640 13.37 -10.36 20.96
N GLY A 641 13.06 -9.81 22.14
CA GLY A 641 13.99 -9.06 22.99
C GLY A 641 13.78 -7.56 22.85
N GLY A 642 13.82 -6.84 23.97
CA GLY A 642 13.66 -5.38 23.99
C GLY A 642 12.45 -4.87 24.77
N THR A 643 11.60 -5.75 25.29
CA THR A 643 10.47 -5.38 26.15
C THR A 643 10.77 -5.73 27.60
N ARG A 644 10.67 -4.76 28.51
CA ARG A 644 10.76 -4.98 29.96
C ARG A 644 9.37 -5.16 30.51
N LEU A 645 8.93 -6.41 30.65
CA LEU A 645 7.70 -6.71 31.36
C LEU A 645 7.93 -6.69 32.88
N PRO A 646 6.95 -6.35 33.70
CA PRO A 646 7.03 -6.50 35.15
C PRO A 646 6.87 -7.99 35.55
N VAL A 647 7.85 -8.83 35.21
CA VAL A 647 7.80 -10.30 35.37
C VAL A 647 7.93 -10.75 36.84
N ASN A 648 8.33 -9.87 37.78
CA ASN A 648 8.54 -10.29 39.18
C ASN A 648 7.25 -10.65 39.93
N THR A 649 6.09 -10.31 39.37
CA THR A 649 4.77 -10.70 39.87
C THR A 649 4.08 -11.77 39.03
N ILE A 650 4.67 -12.19 37.89
CA ILE A 650 4.06 -13.10 36.92
C ILE A 650 5.15 -14.09 36.45
N ALA A 651 5.01 -15.38 36.76
CA ALA A 651 5.95 -16.37 36.25
C ALA A 651 5.68 -16.64 34.77
N VAL A 652 6.72 -17.04 34.04
CA VAL A 652 6.64 -17.35 32.61
C VAL A 652 7.20 -18.73 32.36
N GLU A 653 6.49 -19.50 31.53
CA GLU A 653 6.94 -20.79 31.01
C GLU A 653 7.30 -20.63 29.53
N PRO A 654 8.52 -20.98 29.10
CA PRO A 654 8.88 -20.95 27.68
C PRO A 654 8.12 -22.07 26.94
N VAL A 655 7.46 -21.71 25.83
CA VAL A 655 6.66 -22.65 25.02
C VAL A 655 7.40 -23.07 23.77
N LEU A 656 7.84 -22.09 22.96
CA LEU A 656 8.63 -22.33 21.74
C LEU A 656 9.51 -21.13 21.41
N SER A 657 10.61 -21.37 20.71
CA SER A 657 11.42 -20.35 20.04
C SER A 657 11.43 -20.71 18.56
N ASP A 658 11.10 -19.76 17.69
CA ASP A 658 11.14 -19.97 16.24
C ASP A 658 11.94 -18.86 15.57
N ARG A 659 12.60 -19.24 14.48
CA ARG A 659 13.37 -18.32 13.64
C ARG A 659 13.10 -18.66 12.18
N PHE A 660 12.69 -17.66 11.41
CA PHE A 660 12.52 -17.81 9.98
C PHE A 660 12.81 -16.50 9.24
N GLN A 661 13.15 -16.64 7.96
CA GLN A 661 13.40 -15.53 7.07
C GLN A 661 12.42 -15.59 5.90
N ILE A 662 12.01 -14.42 5.41
CA ILE A 662 11.17 -14.27 4.22
C ILE A 662 11.84 -13.33 3.23
N PRO A 663 11.74 -13.58 1.92
CA PRO A 663 12.35 -12.72 0.91
C PRO A 663 11.62 -11.36 0.85
N GLU A 664 12.38 -10.26 0.88
CA GLU A 664 11.90 -8.88 0.73
C GLU A 664 12.77 -8.18 -0.32
N TYR A 665 12.17 -7.50 -1.28
CA TYR A 665 12.94 -6.76 -2.27
C TYR A 665 13.62 -5.54 -1.64
N GLU A 666 14.85 -5.23 -2.09
CA GLU A 666 15.62 -4.11 -1.55
C GLU A 666 14.83 -2.79 -1.54
N SER A 667 14.76 -2.13 -0.38
CA SER A 667 14.17 -0.78 -0.25
C SER A 667 15.27 0.28 -0.37
N SER A 668 15.41 0.87 -1.55
CA SER A 668 16.47 1.85 -1.87
C SER A 668 15.95 3.27 -2.05
N LEU A 669 16.65 4.28 -1.52
CA LEU A 669 16.25 5.70 -1.62
C LEU A 669 16.80 6.42 -2.86
N ASN A 670 18.09 6.28 -3.16
CA ASN A 670 18.80 7.04 -4.21
C ASN A 670 19.45 6.13 -5.26
N LYS A 671 19.17 4.83 -5.21
CA LYS A 671 19.64 3.83 -6.17
C LYS A 671 18.46 2.96 -6.57
N TYR A 672 18.54 2.42 -7.77
CA TYR A 672 17.54 1.47 -8.22
C TYR A 672 17.77 0.15 -7.46
N PRO A 673 16.72 -0.47 -6.89
CA PRO A 673 16.87 -1.71 -6.15
C PRO A 673 17.21 -2.85 -7.11
N THR A 674 18.19 -3.69 -6.73
CA THR A 674 18.71 -4.74 -7.63
C THR A 674 18.80 -6.13 -7.01
N GLU A 675 18.60 -6.24 -5.70
CA GLU A 675 18.78 -7.48 -4.95
C GLU A 675 17.54 -7.84 -4.14
N VAL A 676 17.39 -9.14 -3.89
CA VAL A 676 16.45 -9.67 -2.91
C VAL A 676 17.18 -9.75 -1.58
N ARG A 677 16.60 -9.15 -0.55
CA ARG A 677 17.03 -9.27 0.85
C ARG A 677 16.11 -10.23 1.58
N PHE A 678 16.42 -10.49 2.84
CA PHE A 678 15.61 -11.33 3.70
C PHE A 678 15.23 -10.56 4.95
N LYS A 679 13.93 -10.51 5.24
CA LYS A 679 13.43 -10.04 6.51
C LYS A 679 13.44 -11.21 7.49
N GLU A 680 14.07 -10.99 8.63
CA GLU A 680 14.23 -12.00 9.66
C GLU A 680 13.22 -11.82 10.78
N PHE A 681 12.66 -12.94 11.23
CA PHE A 681 11.87 -13.05 12.44
C PHE A 681 12.54 -14.06 13.36
N ASP A 682 12.82 -13.62 14.57
CA ASP A 682 13.37 -14.42 15.64
C ASP A 682 12.63 -14.03 16.92
N PHE A 683 11.94 -14.99 17.54
CA PHE A 683 11.11 -14.73 18.71
C PHE A 683 10.93 -15.96 19.59
N GLY A 684 10.67 -15.69 20.86
CA GLY A 684 10.18 -16.63 21.85
C GLY A 684 8.68 -16.45 22.10
N LEU A 685 8.01 -17.55 22.40
CA LEU A 685 6.65 -17.59 22.91
C LEU A 685 6.68 -18.05 24.37
N TYR A 686 6.07 -17.25 25.23
CA TYR A 686 6.04 -17.47 26.67
C TYR A 686 4.60 -17.53 27.15
N LYS A 687 4.28 -18.50 28.01
CA LYS A 687 2.99 -18.59 28.68
C LYS A 687 3.09 -17.95 30.06
N PHE A 688 2.17 -17.04 30.40
CA PHE A 688 2.08 -16.52 31.75
C PHE A 688 1.46 -17.55 32.68
N VAL A 689 2.15 -17.84 33.78
CA VAL A 689 1.76 -18.81 34.80
C VAL A 689 1.80 -18.16 36.20
N PRO A 690 1.00 -18.65 37.16
CA PRO A 690 1.06 -18.14 38.53
C PRO A 690 2.45 -18.30 39.14
N VAL A 691 2.91 -17.31 39.90
CA VAL A 691 4.22 -17.35 40.57
C VAL A 691 4.25 -18.47 41.62
N THR A 692 5.07 -19.50 41.37
CA THR A 692 5.50 -20.46 42.39
C THR A 692 6.64 -19.83 43.20
N ARG A 693 6.46 -19.73 44.52
CA ARG A 693 7.31 -18.94 45.44
C ARG A 693 8.73 -19.45 45.69
N GLU A 694 9.25 -20.43 44.94
CA GLU A 694 10.62 -20.90 45.15
C GLU A 694 11.62 -19.99 44.45
N ARG A 695 12.35 -19.19 45.23
CA ARG A 695 13.46 -18.38 44.71
C ARG A 695 14.67 -19.26 44.44
N GLN A 696 15.00 -19.45 43.18
CA GLN A 696 16.18 -20.18 42.73
C GLN A 696 17.31 -19.20 42.33
N PRO A 697 18.59 -19.65 42.31
CA PRO A 697 19.68 -18.87 41.72
C PRO A 697 19.31 -18.42 40.30
N PHE A 698 19.55 -17.16 39.97
CA PHE A 698 19.21 -16.63 38.66
C PHE A 698 20.25 -17.13 37.65
N VAL A 699 19.80 -17.92 36.68
CA VAL A 699 20.60 -18.38 35.55
C VAL A 699 19.85 -18.04 34.28
N LEU A 700 20.47 -17.25 33.42
CA LEU A 700 19.95 -16.90 32.11
C LEU A 700 20.95 -17.37 31.05
N ASP A 701 20.47 -18.22 30.16
CA ASP A 701 21.09 -18.46 28.86
C ASP A 701 20.71 -17.29 27.94
N VAL A 702 21.70 -16.58 27.41
CA VAL A 702 21.53 -15.42 26.55
C VAL A 702 21.65 -15.91 25.12
N GLY A 703 20.65 -15.63 24.29
CA GLY A 703 20.52 -16.21 22.96
C GLY A 703 19.56 -17.40 22.87
N TRP A 704 19.04 -17.90 24.00
CA TRP A 704 17.97 -18.89 24.01
C TRP A 704 16.86 -18.51 25.00
N MET A 705 15.63 -18.31 24.51
CA MET A 705 14.45 -17.99 25.33
C MET A 705 14.66 -16.83 26.33
N ASP A 706 15.47 -15.84 25.96
CA ASP A 706 15.89 -14.73 26.80
C ASP A 706 15.14 -13.41 26.55
N ASP A 707 14.14 -13.42 25.66
CA ASP A 707 13.47 -12.25 25.10
C ASP A 707 12.80 -11.35 26.16
N LEU A 708 12.44 -11.92 27.31
CA LEU A 708 11.82 -11.20 28.44
C LEU A 708 12.84 -10.53 29.39
N GLN A 709 14.11 -10.92 29.29
CA GLN A 709 15.16 -10.50 30.19
C GLN A 709 16.12 -9.53 29.50
N VAL A 710 16.29 -9.61 28.18
CA VAL A 710 17.31 -8.85 27.45
C VAL A 710 16.77 -7.59 26.80
N VAL A 711 17.51 -6.48 26.92
CA VAL A 711 17.21 -5.20 26.28
C VAL A 711 18.49 -4.57 25.73
N GLN A 712 18.39 -3.93 24.56
CA GLN A 712 19.54 -3.35 23.83
C GLN A 712 20.62 -4.40 23.49
N PHE A 713 20.21 -5.61 23.13
CA PHE A 713 21.03 -6.65 22.52
C PHE A 713 20.67 -6.81 21.04
N TYR A 714 21.59 -7.32 20.24
CA TYR A 714 21.30 -7.75 18.88
C TYR A 714 20.52 -9.09 18.86
N ALA A 715 20.14 -9.56 17.67
CA ALA A 715 19.41 -10.81 17.46
C ALA A 715 20.16 -12.04 18.04
N LYS A 716 19.44 -13.15 18.27
CA LYS A 716 20.04 -14.38 18.79
C LYS A 716 20.96 -15.00 17.74
N GLU A 717 22.13 -15.41 18.18
CA GLU A 717 23.12 -16.11 17.37
C GLU A 717 23.57 -17.39 18.08
N ALA A 718 24.11 -18.34 17.33
CA ALA A 718 24.63 -19.58 17.89
C ALA A 718 25.91 -19.98 17.15
N LEU A 719 26.94 -20.40 17.88
CA LEU A 719 28.15 -20.99 17.28
C LEU A 719 28.04 -22.51 17.13
N SER A 720 27.25 -23.15 18.00
CA SER A 720 26.95 -24.58 18.04
C SER A 720 25.61 -24.79 18.75
N GLU A 721 25.07 -26.02 18.75
CA GLU A 721 23.84 -26.34 19.50
C GLU A 721 23.95 -26.00 21.00
N ASP A 722 25.15 -26.09 21.58
CA ASP A 722 25.39 -25.84 23.01
C ASP A 722 25.84 -24.40 23.36
N VAL A 723 26.01 -23.51 22.38
CA VAL A 723 26.54 -22.15 22.60
C VAL A 723 25.70 -21.15 21.84
N THR A 724 24.72 -20.60 22.54
CA THR A 724 23.85 -19.50 22.12
C THR A 724 24.36 -18.19 22.69
N PHE A 725 24.22 -17.09 21.96
CA PHE A 725 24.67 -15.80 22.45
C PHE A 725 23.91 -14.66 21.80
N ARG A 726 24.02 -13.48 22.40
CA ARG A 726 23.70 -12.21 21.74
C ARG A 726 24.88 -11.27 21.80
N TRP A 727 25.04 -10.47 20.76
CA TRP A 727 25.97 -9.34 20.83
C TRP A 727 25.37 -8.23 21.69
N SER A 728 26.17 -7.70 22.61
CA SER A 728 25.83 -6.50 23.36
C SER A 728 25.95 -5.26 22.47
N SER A 729 25.17 -4.24 22.78
CA SER A 729 25.40 -2.89 22.27
C SER A 729 26.38 -2.13 23.19
N LYS A 730 26.47 -0.82 23.04
CA LYS A 730 27.25 0.05 23.95
C LYS A 730 26.78 -0.05 25.41
N GLN A 731 25.47 -0.19 25.61
CA GLN A 731 24.86 -0.39 26.91
C GLN A 731 23.68 -1.35 26.75
N SER A 732 23.89 -2.58 27.21
CA SER A 732 22.87 -3.62 27.24
C SER A 732 22.41 -3.85 28.67
N SER A 733 21.21 -4.40 28.86
CA SER A 733 20.75 -4.76 30.20
C SER A 733 20.06 -6.11 30.24
N VAL A 734 20.35 -6.86 31.30
CA VAL A 734 19.63 -8.09 31.66
C VAL A 734 18.74 -7.81 32.87
N SER A 735 17.46 -8.14 32.77
CA SER A 735 16.50 -7.97 33.83
C SER A 735 16.60 -9.14 34.80
N ILE A 736 17.06 -8.87 36.02
CA ILE A 736 17.19 -9.87 37.07
C ILE A 736 15.81 -10.16 37.66
N ILE A 737 15.44 -11.44 37.67
CA ILE A 737 14.16 -11.93 38.19
C ILE A 737 14.45 -12.90 39.34
N ASN A 738 13.81 -12.68 40.50
CA ASN A 738 13.83 -13.62 41.65
C ASN A 738 15.22 -14.01 42.21
N ALA A 739 16.21 -13.11 42.18
CA ALA A 739 17.52 -13.40 42.78
C ALA A 739 17.44 -13.71 44.31
N PRO A 740 18.20 -14.70 44.81
CA PRO A 740 18.25 -15.01 46.24
C PRO A 740 18.76 -13.83 47.11
N PRO A 741 18.27 -13.66 48.36
CA PRO A 741 18.80 -12.64 49.27
C PRO A 741 20.28 -12.83 49.65
N GLY A 742 20.81 -14.05 49.47
CA GLY A 742 22.21 -14.40 49.74
C GLY A 742 23.15 -14.18 48.55
N SER A 743 22.68 -13.51 47.49
CA SER A 743 23.49 -13.35 46.28
C SER A 743 24.72 -12.47 46.52
N HIS A 744 25.89 -12.99 46.21
CA HIS A 744 27.18 -12.40 46.52
C HIS A 744 28.07 -12.21 45.29
N GLN A 745 27.70 -12.78 44.15
CA GLN A 745 28.43 -12.58 42.89
C GLN A 745 27.54 -12.67 41.66
N VAL A 746 27.92 -11.92 40.62
CA VAL A 746 27.43 -12.06 39.24
C VAL A 746 28.55 -12.64 38.38
N THR A 747 28.26 -13.67 37.61
CA THR A 747 29.18 -14.20 36.60
C THR A 747 28.57 -14.04 35.20
N ILE A 748 29.33 -13.48 34.27
CA ILE A 748 28.94 -13.29 32.87
C ILE A 748 29.91 -14.09 32.00
N TRP A 749 29.38 -14.95 31.14
CA TRP A 749 30.15 -15.65 30.11
C TRP A 749 30.14 -14.81 28.85
N ALA A 750 31.30 -14.27 28.52
CA ALA A 750 31.45 -13.36 27.39
C ALA A 750 32.66 -13.71 26.53
N SER A 751 32.59 -13.33 25.25
CA SER A 751 33.68 -13.46 24.27
C SER A 751 33.81 -12.15 23.50
N ASP A 752 35.03 -11.76 23.14
CA ASP A 752 35.26 -10.61 22.25
C ASP A 752 34.86 -10.89 20.79
N GLY A 753 34.49 -12.13 20.48
CA GLY A 753 34.03 -12.56 19.16
C GLY A 753 35.11 -12.53 18.08
N GLY A 754 36.39 -12.62 18.47
CA GLY A 754 37.51 -12.55 17.53
C GLY A 754 37.83 -11.12 17.09
N ARG A 755 37.52 -10.14 17.95
CA ARG A 755 37.83 -8.72 17.74
C ARG A 755 39.32 -8.56 17.36
N PRO A 756 39.64 -7.89 16.23
CA PRO A 756 41.02 -7.74 15.78
C PRO A 756 41.87 -6.92 16.75
N ALA A 757 43.16 -7.26 16.86
CA ALA A 757 44.11 -6.53 17.70
C ALA A 757 44.36 -5.07 17.28
N SER A 758 43.89 -4.65 16.10
CA SER A 758 43.92 -3.25 15.65
C SER A 758 42.84 -2.39 16.28
N GLU A 759 41.77 -3.00 16.82
CA GLU A 759 40.71 -2.32 17.54
C GLU A 759 41.05 -2.19 19.03
N GLU A 760 40.35 -1.29 19.72
CA GLU A 760 40.49 -1.18 21.17
C GLU A 760 40.05 -2.49 21.87
N PRO A 761 40.84 -3.01 22.84
CA PRO A 761 40.49 -4.22 23.57
C PRO A 761 39.06 -4.17 24.13
N ALA A 762 38.34 -5.27 23.99
CA ALA A 762 36.97 -5.37 24.50
C ALA A 762 36.96 -5.30 26.03
N TYR A 763 36.01 -4.57 26.59
CA TYR A 763 35.77 -4.58 28.02
C TYR A 763 34.27 -4.57 28.32
N ILE A 764 33.93 -5.08 29.49
CA ILE A 764 32.61 -4.94 30.09
C ILE A 764 32.73 -4.25 31.45
N ALA A 765 31.93 -3.23 31.67
CA ALA A 765 31.65 -2.64 32.97
C ALA A 765 30.26 -3.07 33.39
N VAL A 766 30.14 -3.59 34.61
CA VAL A 766 28.90 -4.19 35.11
C VAL A 766 28.37 -3.37 36.28
N SER A 767 27.08 -3.03 36.23
CA SER A 767 26.38 -2.40 37.35
C SER A 767 25.02 -3.04 37.57
N ILE A 768 24.56 -3.03 38.82
CA ILE A 768 23.20 -3.39 39.19
C ILE A 768 22.51 -2.12 39.64
N ASN A 769 21.41 -1.75 38.99
CA ASN A 769 20.87 -0.38 39.05
C ASN A 769 22.01 0.63 38.75
N ASP A 770 22.19 1.62 39.63
CA ASP A 770 23.24 2.64 39.52
C ASP A 770 24.54 2.26 40.27
N VAL A 771 24.64 1.04 40.83
CA VAL A 771 25.81 0.60 41.61
C VAL A 771 26.77 -0.19 40.73
N LYS A 772 27.95 0.38 40.47
CA LYS A 772 29.03 -0.27 39.71
C LYS A 772 29.66 -1.41 40.50
N LEU A 773 29.66 -2.62 39.95
CA LEU A 773 30.29 -3.80 40.53
C LEU A 773 31.77 -3.92 40.15
N GLY A 774 32.10 -3.58 38.90
CA GLY A 774 33.48 -3.66 38.42
C GLY A 774 33.59 -3.54 36.90
N GLN A 775 34.80 -3.79 36.39
CA GLN A 775 35.11 -3.82 34.97
C GLN A 775 36.13 -4.93 34.69
N ALA A 776 35.98 -5.61 33.55
CA ALA A 776 36.92 -6.64 33.09
C ALA A 776 37.23 -6.46 31.60
N LEU A 777 38.46 -6.79 31.19
CA LEU A 777 38.82 -6.95 29.78
C LEU A 777 38.32 -8.31 29.30
N VAL A 778 37.56 -8.31 28.21
CA VAL A 778 37.01 -9.52 27.59
C VAL A 778 37.96 -10.01 26.51
N THR A 779 38.19 -11.31 26.49
CA THR A 779 39.10 -11.98 25.54
C THR A 779 38.31 -12.97 24.69
N THR A 780 38.96 -13.54 23.67
CA THR A 780 38.34 -14.53 22.81
C THR A 780 38.00 -15.83 23.55
N GLY A 781 36.79 -16.35 23.28
CA GLY A 781 36.25 -17.54 23.91
C GLY A 781 35.33 -17.19 25.09
N PHE A 782 34.22 -17.91 25.23
CA PHE A 782 33.20 -17.67 26.26
C PHE A 782 33.72 -18.00 27.68
N LEU A 783 34.51 -17.09 28.24
CA LEU A 783 35.12 -17.23 29.57
C LEU A 783 34.23 -16.58 30.65
N PRO A 784 34.25 -17.11 31.89
CA PRO A 784 33.49 -16.53 33.00
C PRO A 784 34.19 -15.28 33.58
N TYR A 785 33.47 -14.16 33.62
CA TYR A 785 33.89 -12.92 34.28
C TYR A 785 33.01 -12.69 35.51
N THR A 786 33.62 -12.72 36.71
CA THR A 786 32.89 -12.67 37.98
C THR A 786 33.10 -11.34 38.71
N PHE A 787 32.01 -10.77 39.21
CA PHE A 787 31.96 -9.51 39.93
C PHE A 787 31.28 -9.70 41.28
N ALA A 788 31.88 -9.21 42.36
CA ALA A 788 31.30 -9.30 43.69
C ALA A 788 30.09 -8.36 43.83
N ILE A 789 29.01 -8.86 44.42
CA ILE A 789 27.81 -8.07 44.75
C ILE A 789 27.96 -7.52 46.18
N PRO A 790 27.95 -6.20 46.38
CA PRO A 790 27.97 -5.61 47.71
C PRO A 790 26.77 -6.06 48.56
N PRO A 791 26.93 -6.30 49.88
CA PRO A 791 25.84 -6.79 50.74
C PRO A 791 24.57 -5.92 50.75
N ASN A 792 24.70 -4.61 50.56
CA ASN A 792 23.55 -3.71 50.41
C ASN A 792 22.77 -3.99 49.13
N VAL A 793 23.47 -4.18 48.00
CA VAL A 793 22.84 -4.52 46.71
C VAL A 793 22.20 -5.92 46.78
N ALA A 794 22.87 -6.88 47.42
CA ALA A 794 22.33 -8.22 47.66
C ALA A 794 21.02 -8.19 48.47
N ALA A 795 20.96 -7.38 49.52
CA ALA A 795 19.76 -7.18 50.32
C ALA A 795 18.63 -6.53 49.51
N ASP A 796 18.95 -5.58 48.62
CA ASP A 796 17.98 -4.94 47.75
C ASP A 796 17.45 -5.90 46.69
N LEU A 797 18.32 -6.70 46.05
CA LEU A 797 17.94 -7.81 45.15
C LEU A 797 16.98 -8.78 45.84
N GLY A 798 17.28 -9.17 47.07
CA GLY A 798 16.43 -10.06 47.87
C GLY A 798 15.08 -9.45 48.27
N LYS A 799 14.94 -8.12 48.27
CA LYS A 799 13.68 -7.42 48.60
C LYS A 799 12.91 -6.97 47.36
N ALA A 800 13.54 -6.99 46.20
CA ALA A 800 13.00 -6.46 44.97
C ALA A 800 11.67 -7.14 44.61
N THR A 801 10.64 -6.32 44.47
CA THR A 801 9.33 -6.73 43.94
C THR A 801 9.22 -6.44 42.45
N THR A 802 10.17 -5.67 41.89
CA THR A 802 10.23 -5.22 40.50
C THR A 802 11.53 -5.71 39.85
N GLN A 803 11.58 -5.80 38.53
CA GLN A 803 12.81 -6.21 37.82
C GLN A 803 13.96 -5.25 38.14
N ILE A 804 15.14 -5.81 38.42
CA ILE A 804 16.36 -5.02 38.62
C ILE A 804 17.27 -5.17 37.40
N PRO A 805 17.59 -4.09 36.68
CA PRO A 805 18.51 -4.15 35.56
C PRO A 805 19.95 -4.39 36.02
N LEU A 806 20.57 -5.43 35.46
CA LEU A 806 22.02 -5.61 35.36
C LEU A 806 22.47 -4.93 34.07
N PHE A 807 23.14 -3.78 34.16
CA PHE A 807 23.71 -3.12 33.00
C PHE A 807 25.08 -3.69 32.67
N ILE A 808 25.30 -3.85 31.38
CA ILE A 808 26.55 -4.31 30.78
C ILE A 808 26.94 -3.25 29.75
N GLU A 809 27.95 -2.45 30.12
CA GLU A 809 28.47 -1.35 29.30
C GLU A 809 29.81 -1.72 28.71
N GLY A 810 30.04 -1.39 27.44
CA GLY A 810 31.30 -1.72 26.76
C GLY A 810 31.58 -0.82 25.57
N ASN A 811 32.81 -0.92 25.06
CA ASN A 811 33.17 -0.32 23.78
C ASN A 811 32.68 -1.19 22.62
N THR A 812 32.21 -0.53 21.56
CA THR A 812 31.75 -1.19 20.34
C THR A 812 32.77 -1.07 19.22
N TRP A 813 32.72 -1.99 18.25
CA TRP A 813 33.49 -1.94 17.02
C TRP A 813 32.60 -2.33 15.83
N ASN A 814 33.05 -2.04 14.61
CA ASN A 814 32.26 -2.28 13.40
C ASN A 814 33.01 -3.22 12.44
N PRO A 815 32.56 -4.48 12.28
CA PRO A 815 33.26 -5.45 11.45
C PRO A 815 33.42 -5.04 9.98
N SER A 816 32.49 -4.30 9.39
CA SER A 816 32.60 -3.84 8.00
C SER A 816 33.73 -2.83 7.80
N LYS A 817 34.02 -2.02 8.82
CA LYS A 817 35.08 -0.99 8.77
C LYS A 817 36.47 -1.62 8.91
N THR A 818 36.57 -2.72 9.64
CA THR A 818 37.86 -3.31 10.02
C THR A 818 38.19 -4.59 9.24
N LEU A 819 37.21 -5.48 9.03
CA LEU A 819 37.42 -6.82 8.45
C LEU A 819 36.95 -6.96 6.99
N SER A 820 36.55 -5.87 6.34
CA SER A 820 35.96 -5.91 4.98
C SER A 820 34.79 -6.91 4.85
N THR A 821 34.04 -7.10 5.93
CA THR A 821 32.82 -7.92 5.95
C THR A 821 31.60 -7.06 5.61
N THR A 822 30.45 -7.70 5.40
CA THR A 822 29.18 -7.01 5.17
C THR A 822 28.44 -6.64 6.45
N ASP A 823 28.95 -7.00 7.62
CA ASP A 823 28.31 -6.73 8.92
C ASP A 823 28.64 -5.30 9.39
N ASP A 824 27.66 -4.42 9.29
CA ASP A 824 27.78 -2.98 9.60
C ASP A 824 27.32 -2.62 11.02
N ARG A 825 27.01 -3.61 11.86
CA ARG A 825 26.58 -3.40 13.25
C ARG A 825 27.71 -2.83 14.11
N GLU A 826 27.34 -2.06 15.14
CA GLU A 826 28.27 -1.56 16.16
C GLU A 826 28.26 -2.54 17.36
N LEU A 827 29.09 -3.58 17.26
CA LEU A 827 29.08 -4.74 18.14
C LEU A 827 29.92 -4.52 19.39
N GLY A 828 29.39 -4.84 20.58
CA GLY A 828 30.15 -4.90 21.83
C GLY A 828 30.86 -6.24 22.00
N VAL A 829 30.40 -7.03 22.96
CA VAL A 829 30.88 -8.41 23.22
C VAL A 829 29.77 -9.43 22.98
N MET A 830 30.13 -10.67 22.67
CA MET A 830 29.19 -11.79 22.66
C MET A 830 28.92 -12.19 24.12
N ILE A 831 27.66 -12.38 24.50
CA ILE A 831 27.25 -12.83 25.84
C ILE A 831 26.40 -14.09 25.68
N ASP A 832 26.81 -15.16 26.33
CA ASP A 832 26.18 -16.50 26.28
C ASP A 832 25.40 -16.81 27.55
N ARG A 833 25.89 -16.37 28.71
CA ARG A 833 25.23 -16.71 29.98
C ARG A 833 25.44 -15.64 31.04
N VAL A 834 24.42 -15.44 31.87
CA VAL A 834 24.48 -14.62 33.08
C VAL A 834 24.00 -15.46 34.26
N GLU A 835 24.79 -15.51 35.33
CA GLU A 835 24.46 -16.23 36.55
C GLU A 835 24.63 -15.33 37.78
N ILE A 836 23.67 -15.39 38.70
CA ILE A 836 23.73 -14.72 40.00
C ILE A 836 23.55 -15.76 41.10
N ARG A 837 24.54 -15.85 41.98
CA ARG A 837 24.59 -16.80 43.08
C ARG A 837 24.58 -16.11 44.41
#